data_AF-A0A9D7DH13-F1
#
_entry.id   AF-A0A9D7DH13-F1
#
_cell.length_a   1.000
_cell.length_b   1.000
_cell.length_c   1.000
_cell.angle_alpha   90.00
_cell.angle_beta   90.00
_cell.angle_gamma   90.00
#
_symmetry.space_group_name_H-M   'P 1'
#
loop_
_entity.id
_entity.type
_entity.pdbx_description
1 polymer ?
#
loop_
_entity_poly.entity_id
_entity_poly.type
_entity_poly.pdbx_seq_one_letter_code
_entity_poly.pdbx_strand_id
1 'polypeptide(L)'
;MCNAGDTDDDNDGLTDAAEISCGSNPLNSASTCEVCDGADNDLDASTDEGFTNTDGDGQADCVDGDDDNDGVADGSDPAPLNTNLCGLDADGDGCDDCAGTGHDGFGPLANNSVADDGPDADSDGICDSGDNCVNNANPGQEDADSDGDGDACDNCVSDANPTQANADGDALGDQCDPCNDVANTLPGAACDDVDDDTVLDVYVQSGTVPNATCACAGTPCTTDLNLIFNTDGVTNIQWELRQQVSNIVVQSGGGVYPAVPEYGIETCLPDGDYYLVVTSDLGGIVQGGVQGGYRLETDAGVRLIDNTNNFLTGFTSQIAGGQGFSLPTGTDRLIYVSCDKMDWRTGEYIVANNNPAVAAYHGGAFAAQTGYEMWFYNPNGGYSFRRFHSHAVSDGFAPNNPQRACHIRVNGWGGVNTIPAQSDLLNVKVRGRIMVGLTPTNLPWGPACRFKMDANRAECPLTQLMDVPGNVQLSCGATRAIGTGGANLVHARPVNRYLGGVSTPANKYQFRFRIEAEFVDFTKTSATGQYWVNTVGLAPCKQYDVEVRASFDNGVTWCNTYAAANPYAPLWGRTCVFNTACAVGGGNQNLAATGSAGSPGQLSLYPNPNNGEQLFLSIDLVKEGVEKVNVDIFDSFGKRVNASTIAVNEGFVNTTLDLNGSLAAGMYIVNITAGDDTYTERLVIQP
;
A
#
# COMPACT_ATOMS: atom_id res chain seq x y z
N MET A 1 -40.85 87.59 -73.72
CA MET A 1 -42.19 87.27 -74.25
C MET A 1 -42.30 85.76 -74.09
N CYS A 2 -42.93 85.26 -73.03
CA CYS A 2 -42.99 83.82 -72.74
C CYS A 2 -43.94 83.13 -73.73
N ASN A 3 -43.43 82.17 -74.49
CA ASN A 3 -44.22 81.30 -75.33
C ASN A 3 -44.53 80.04 -74.53
N ALA A 4 -45.74 79.92 -73.96
CA ALA A 4 -46.12 78.85 -73.03
C ALA A 4 -46.17 77.41 -73.61
N GLY A 5 -45.52 77.16 -74.74
CA GLY A 5 -45.33 75.84 -75.33
C GLY A 5 -43.92 75.64 -75.90
N ASP A 6 -43.00 76.57 -75.61
CA ASP A 6 -41.57 76.26 -75.67
C ASP A 6 -41.24 75.30 -74.52
N THR A 7 -40.28 74.42 -74.71
CA THR A 7 -39.89 73.42 -73.70
C THR A 7 -38.45 73.58 -73.24
N ASP A 8 -37.78 74.62 -73.73
CA ASP A 8 -36.39 75.02 -73.51
C ASP A 8 -36.36 76.55 -73.70
N ASP A 9 -36.78 77.29 -72.67
CA ASP A 9 -37.12 78.71 -72.73
C ASP A 9 -35.90 79.62 -73.03
N ASP A 10 -34.68 79.16 -72.75
CA ASP A 10 -33.43 79.88 -73.00
C ASP A 10 -32.51 79.27 -74.07
N ASN A 11 -32.90 78.13 -74.64
CA ASN A 11 -32.28 77.42 -75.76
C ASN A 11 -30.86 76.94 -75.48
N ASP A 12 -30.59 76.46 -74.27
CA ASP A 12 -29.30 75.87 -73.88
C ASP A 12 -29.21 74.36 -74.15
N GLY A 13 -30.34 73.72 -74.46
CA GLY A 13 -30.45 72.29 -74.78
C GLY A 13 -30.94 71.40 -73.63
N LEU A 14 -31.19 71.94 -72.45
CA LEU A 14 -31.96 71.32 -71.38
C LEU A 14 -33.44 71.72 -71.51
N THR A 15 -34.35 70.88 -71.00
CA THR A 15 -35.77 71.24 -71.00
C THR A 15 -36.12 71.94 -69.69
N ASP A 16 -37.08 72.87 -69.69
CA ASP A 16 -37.49 73.60 -68.48
C ASP A 16 -37.83 72.67 -67.30
N ALA A 17 -38.40 71.49 -67.60
CA ALA A 17 -38.74 70.48 -66.60
C ALA A 17 -37.53 69.76 -65.99
N ALA A 18 -36.44 69.61 -66.75
CA ALA A 18 -35.18 69.02 -66.30
C ALA A 18 -34.42 70.00 -65.42
N GLU A 19 -34.36 71.27 -65.82
CA GLU A 19 -33.72 72.35 -65.07
C GLU A 19 -34.39 72.56 -63.71
N ILE A 20 -35.71 72.71 -63.67
CA ILE A 20 -36.46 72.80 -62.40
C ILE A 20 -36.24 71.58 -61.50
N SER A 21 -36.03 70.40 -62.10
CA SER A 21 -35.84 69.16 -61.32
C SER A 21 -34.48 69.06 -60.64
N CYS A 22 -33.48 69.77 -61.15
CA CYS A 22 -32.11 69.75 -60.64
C CYS A 22 -31.69 71.05 -59.94
N GLY A 23 -32.57 72.06 -59.86
CA GLY A 23 -32.30 73.34 -59.19
C GLY A 23 -32.07 74.51 -60.15
N SER A 24 -31.65 74.24 -61.39
CA SER A 24 -31.28 75.27 -62.36
C SER A 24 -32.48 76.08 -62.91
N ASN A 25 -32.15 77.24 -63.49
CA ASN A 25 -33.11 78.27 -63.87
C ASN A 25 -33.44 78.22 -65.37
N PRO A 26 -34.66 77.81 -65.78
CA PRO A 26 -35.08 77.65 -67.19
C PRO A 26 -35.07 78.91 -68.06
N LEU A 27 -34.78 80.06 -67.47
CA LEU A 27 -34.77 81.36 -68.15
C LEU A 27 -33.35 81.92 -68.31
N ASN A 28 -32.33 81.18 -67.87
CA ASN A 28 -30.95 81.62 -67.84
C ASN A 28 -30.01 80.51 -68.34
N SER A 29 -29.60 80.62 -69.60
CA SER A 29 -28.76 79.62 -70.27
C SER A 29 -27.32 79.48 -69.74
N ALA A 30 -26.99 80.20 -68.66
CA ALA A 30 -25.76 80.04 -67.90
C ALA A 30 -25.96 79.30 -66.57
N SER A 31 -27.21 79.02 -66.18
CA SER A 31 -27.61 78.24 -65.00
C SER A 31 -27.86 76.81 -65.46
N THR A 32 -26.96 75.91 -65.14
CA THR A 32 -27.07 74.49 -65.48
C THR A 32 -27.23 73.66 -64.21
N CYS A 33 -27.72 72.43 -64.32
CA CYS A 33 -27.77 71.52 -63.16
C CYS A 33 -26.39 71.40 -62.49
N GLU A 34 -26.40 71.40 -61.16
CA GLU A 34 -25.20 71.12 -60.37
C GLU A 34 -24.54 69.80 -60.80
N VAL A 35 -23.24 69.90 -61.03
CA VAL A 35 -22.33 68.78 -61.20
C VAL A 35 -21.23 68.96 -60.18
N CYS A 36 -20.83 67.87 -59.53
CA CYS A 36 -19.84 67.99 -58.46
C CYS A 36 -18.45 68.38 -59.00
N ASP A 37 -18.23 69.68 -59.11
CA ASP A 37 -17.04 70.29 -59.71
C ASP A 37 -16.53 71.52 -58.95
N GLY A 38 -17.12 71.83 -57.80
CA GLY A 38 -16.70 72.90 -56.90
C GLY A 38 -17.15 74.28 -57.40
N ALA A 39 -18.09 74.33 -58.34
CA ALA A 39 -18.64 75.56 -58.88
C ALA A 39 -20.16 75.59 -58.75
N ASP A 40 -20.66 76.74 -58.33
CA ASP A 40 -22.08 77.12 -58.41
C ASP A 40 -22.52 77.13 -59.89
N ASN A 41 -23.04 76.00 -60.38
CA ASN A 41 -23.43 75.81 -61.79
C ASN A 41 -24.83 76.38 -62.05
N ASP A 42 -25.69 76.34 -61.05
CA ASP A 42 -27.08 76.77 -61.12
C ASP A 42 -27.26 78.27 -60.76
N LEU A 43 -26.21 78.89 -60.22
CA LEU A 43 -26.07 80.31 -59.89
C LEU A 43 -26.96 80.75 -58.73
N ASP A 44 -27.28 79.86 -57.78
CA ASP A 44 -28.07 80.15 -56.59
C ASP A 44 -27.24 80.61 -55.37
N ALA A 45 -25.91 80.63 -55.52
CA ALA A 45 -24.88 80.95 -54.51
C ALA A 45 -24.56 79.86 -53.50
N SER A 46 -25.18 78.69 -53.61
CA SER A 46 -24.71 77.43 -53.04
C SER A 46 -23.70 76.80 -54.00
N THR A 47 -23.02 75.74 -53.59
CA THR A 47 -22.04 75.06 -54.45
C THR A 47 -22.20 73.57 -54.19
N ASP A 48 -22.42 72.80 -55.25
CA ASP A 48 -22.58 71.35 -55.19
C ASP A 48 -23.65 70.89 -54.16
N GLU A 49 -24.73 71.65 -53.98
CA GLU A 49 -25.78 71.26 -53.06
C GLU A 49 -26.54 70.02 -53.53
N GLY A 50 -26.91 69.16 -52.57
CA GLY A 50 -27.60 67.90 -52.87
C GLY A 50 -26.66 66.72 -53.17
N PHE A 51 -25.34 66.94 -53.20
CA PHE A 51 -24.33 65.88 -53.09
C PHE A 51 -24.05 65.51 -51.62
N THR A 52 -23.43 64.36 -51.38
CA THR A 52 -23.08 63.90 -50.02
C THR A 52 -22.01 64.83 -49.43
N ASN A 53 -22.11 65.08 -48.13
CA ASN A 53 -21.13 65.79 -47.33
C ASN A 53 -21.02 65.02 -46.00
N THR A 54 -19.93 64.30 -45.81
CA THR A 54 -19.73 63.34 -44.73
C THR A 54 -19.28 63.99 -43.42
N ASP A 55 -18.39 64.98 -43.46
CA ASP A 55 -17.87 65.67 -42.28
C ASP A 55 -18.68 66.91 -41.84
N GLY A 56 -19.49 67.47 -42.74
CA GLY A 56 -20.35 68.62 -42.52
C GLY A 56 -19.67 70.00 -42.67
N ASP A 57 -18.48 70.11 -43.27
CA ASP A 57 -17.69 71.37 -43.32
C ASP A 57 -18.20 72.40 -44.35
N GLY A 58 -19.04 71.95 -45.28
CA GLY A 58 -19.64 72.74 -46.35
C GLY A 58 -19.12 72.42 -47.76
N GLN A 59 -18.18 71.48 -47.93
CA GLN A 59 -17.77 70.90 -49.20
C GLN A 59 -18.50 69.57 -49.44
N ALA A 60 -18.67 69.16 -50.70
CA ALA A 60 -19.27 67.85 -51.00
C ALA A 60 -18.15 66.82 -51.21
N ASP A 61 -18.38 65.57 -50.79
CA ASP A 61 -17.40 64.45 -50.83
C ASP A 61 -16.70 64.27 -52.20
N CYS A 62 -17.36 64.70 -53.27
CA CYS A 62 -16.83 64.53 -54.62
C CYS A 62 -15.82 65.61 -55.05
N VAL A 63 -15.70 66.70 -54.28
CA VAL A 63 -14.74 67.79 -54.46
C VAL A 63 -13.92 68.06 -53.21
N ASP A 64 -14.36 67.55 -52.06
CA ASP A 64 -13.55 67.42 -50.87
C ASP A 64 -12.38 66.47 -51.14
N GLY A 65 -11.26 66.72 -50.47
CA GLY A 65 -10.09 65.87 -50.54
C GLY A 65 -9.85 65.07 -49.27
N ASP A 66 -10.71 65.24 -48.26
CA ASP A 66 -10.69 64.63 -46.94
C ASP A 66 -12.14 64.55 -46.42
N ASP A 67 -12.90 63.63 -46.99
CA ASP A 67 -14.37 63.52 -46.89
C ASP A 67 -14.90 63.39 -45.43
N ASP A 68 -14.11 62.83 -44.52
CA ASP A 68 -14.45 62.68 -43.10
C ASP A 68 -13.58 63.52 -42.14
N ASN A 69 -12.65 64.29 -42.72
CA ASN A 69 -11.83 65.31 -42.08
C ASN A 69 -11.10 64.80 -40.84
N ASP A 70 -10.62 63.57 -40.92
CA ASP A 70 -9.77 62.95 -39.91
C ASP A 70 -8.29 63.37 -40.02
N GLY A 71 -7.99 64.18 -41.03
CA GLY A 71 -6.66 64.72 -41.29
C GLY A 71 -5.85 63.91 -42.29
N VAL A 72 -6.42 62.86 -42.89
CA VAL A 72 -5.83 62.04 -43.94
C VAL A 72 -6.67 62.14 -45.21
N ALA A 73 -6.08 62.71 -46.27
CA ALA A 73 -6.76 62.82 -47.55
C ALA A 73 -7.22 61.46 -48.12
N ASP A 74 -8.39 61.39 -48.76
CA ASP A 74 -9.08 60.16 -49.20
C ASP A 74 -8.20 59.18 -49.98
N GLY A 75 -7.26 59.73 -50.76
CA GLY A 75 -6.34 58.93 -51.58
C GLY A 75 -5.30 58.14 -50.77
N SER A 76 -5.10 58.50 -49.50
CA SER A 76 -4.17 57.87 -48.56
C SER A 76 -4.88 57.27 -47.35
N ASP A 77 -6.14 57.61 -47.14
CA ASP A 77 -6.97 57.12 -46.04
C ASP A 77 -7.51 55.70 -46.33
N PRO A 78 -7.29 54.73 -45.42
CA PRO A 78 -7.91 53.40 -45.53
C PRO A 78 -9.44 53.40 -45.38
N ALA A 79 -10.06 54.40 -44.76
CA ALA A 79 -11.49 54.51 -44.59
C ALA A 79 -12.04 55.95 -44.80
N PRO A 80 -12.08 56.44 -46.06
CA PRO A 80 -12.45 57.83 -46.45
C PRO A 80 -13.82 58.37 -46.05
N LEU A 81 -14.59 57.68 -45.22
CA LEU A 81 -15.90 58.15 -44.74
C LEU A 81 -16.08 57.83 -43.24
N ASN A 82 -15.01 57.43 -42.55
CA ASN A 82 -14.99 57.06 -41.14
C ASN A 82 -13.85 57.74 -40.40
N THR A 83 -14.21 58.87 -39.77
CA THR A 83 -13.31 59.77 -39.03
C THR A 83 -12.43 59.13 -37.93
N ASN A 84 -12.70 57.88 -37.54
CA ASN A 84 -11.94 57.16 -36.51
C ASN A 84 -10.93 56.15 -37.09
N LEU A 85 -10.75 56.07 -38.43
CA LEU A 85 -9.92 55.05 -39.09
C LEU A 85 -9.06 55.64 -40.22
N CYS A 86 -8.16 56.56 -39.87
CA CYS A 86 -7.25 57.25 -40.79
C CYS A 86 -5.93 56.49 -41.05
N GLY A 87 -5.67 55.38 -40.32
CA GLY A 87 -4.47 54.55 -40.47
C GLY A 87 -3.17 55.22 -40.02
N LEU A 88 -3.26 56.19 -39.13
CA LEU A 88 -2.13 56.84 -38.46
C LEU A 88 -2.09 56.41 -37.00
N ASP A 89 -0.96 55.86 -36.57
CA ASP A 89 -0.66 55.49 -35.19
C ASP A 89 0.77 55.99 -34.89
N ALA A 90 0.87 57.25 -34.48
CA ALA A 90 2.11 58.01 -34.41
C ALA A 90 2.89 57.74 -33.14
N ASP A 91 2.22 57.42 -32.04
CA ASP A 91 2.86 57.02 -30.79
C ASP A 91 2.99 55.50 -30.63
N GLY A 92 2.37 54.72 -31.51
CA GLY A 92 2.58 53.29 -31.70
C GLY A 92 1.83 52.45 -30.69
N ASP A 93 0.74 52.95 -30.12
CA ASP A 93 -0.03 52.25 -29.10
C ASP A 93 -1.06 51.28 -29.69
N GLY A 94 -1.46 51.45 -30.96
CA GLY A 94 -2.42 50.59 -31.65
C GLY A 94 -3.78 51.23 -31.84
N CYS A 95 -4.03 52.38 -31.20
CA CYS A 95 -5.12 53.27 -31.50
C CYS A 95 -4.75 54.19 -32.67
N ASP A 96 -5.73 54.44 -33.52
CA ASP A 96 -5.56 55.33 -34.67
C ASP A 96 -5.69 56.78 -34.12
N ASP A 97 -4.68 57.65 -34.34
CA ASP A 97 -4.57 59.06 -33.90
C ASP A 97 -5.64 60.00 -34.50
N CYS A 98 -6.63 59.38 -35.13
CA CYS A 98 -7.69 59.96 -35.92
C CYS A 98 -8.76 60.48 -34.97
N ALA A 99 -9.42 61.57 -35.35
CA ALA A 99 -10.17 62.44 -34.46
C ALA A 99 -11.38 61.77 -33.76
N GLY A 100 -11.14 61.04 -32.66
CA GLY A 100 -12.16 60.44 -31.82
C GLY A 100 -12.93 61.45 -30.99
N THR A 101 -14.06 61.94 -31.52
CA THR A 101 -15.13 62.61 -30.76
C THR A 101 -14.74 63.85 -29.93
N GLY A 102 -14.53 64.95 -30.64
CA GLY A 102 -15.17 66.21 -30.30
C GLY A 102 -14.42 67.15 -29.36
N HIS A 103 -13.93 68.26 -29.91
CA HIS A 103 -13.82 69.50 -29.13
C HIS A 103 -14.07 70.83 -29.87
N ASP A 104 -14.34 70.86 -31.19
CA ASP A 104 -14.66 72.11 -31.90
C ASP A 104 -15.80 72.06 -32.94
N GLY A 105 -16.40 70.90 -33.18
CA GLY A 105 -17.63 70.79 -33.98
C GLY A 105 -17.41 70.87 -35.48
N PHE A 106 -16.68 69.89 -36.02
CA PHE A 106 -16.45 69.70 -37.47
C PHE A 106 -15.86 70.96 -38.12
N GLY A 107 -14.85 71.55 -37.47
CA GLY A 107 -14.12 72.68 -38.02
C GLY A 107 -13.08 72.23 -39.06
N PRO A 108 -12.64 73.11 -39.98
CA PRO A 108 -11.76 72.77 -41.11
C PRO A 108 -10.27 72.61 -40.72
N LEU A 109 -9.97 72.15 -39.50
CA LEU A 109 -8.60 72.04 -38.99
C LEU A 109 -8.35 70.63 -38.45
N ALA A 110 -7.41 69.92 -39.09
CA ALA A 110 -6.89 68.63 -38.63
C ALA A 110 -6.41 68.70 -37.16
N ASN A 111 -6.92 67.80 -36.30
CA ASN A 111 -6.51 67.65 -34.90
C ASN A 111 -5.80 66.31 -34.64
N ASN A 112 -4.59 66.13 -35.16
CA ASN A 112 -3.77 64.91 -34.93
C ASN A 112 -3.19 64.77 -33.50
N SER A 113 -4.02 65.00 -32.49
CA SER A 113 -3.58 64.93 -31.10
C SER A 113 -3.47 63.47 -30.68
N VAL A 114 -2.22 62.98 -30.63
CA VAL A 114 -1.72 61.72 -30.03
C VAL A 114 -2.08 61.52 -28.53
N ALA A 115 -3.12 62.18 -28.05
CA ALA A 115 -3.54 62.20 -26.66
C ALA A 115 -5.08 62.15 -26.50
N ASP A 116 -5.83 62.23 -27.60
CA ASP A 116 -7.31 62.30 -27.60
C ASP A 116 -7.99 61.03 -28.16
N ASP A 117 -7.24 60.09 -28.75
CA ASP A 117 -7.66 58.77 -29.23
C ASP A 117 -7.71 57.70 -28.12
N GLY A 118 -6.89 57.86 -27.09
CA GLY A 118 -6.88 57.03 -25.89
C GLY A 118 -5.91 55.84 -26.01
N PRO A 119 -5.36 55.37 -24.87
CA PRO A 119 -4.34 54.33 -24.88
C PRO A 119 -4.87 52.97 -25.35
N ASP A 120 -3.98 52.18 -25.95
CA ASP A 120 -4.06 50.71 -26.05
C ASP A 120 -2.90 50.10 -25.25
N ALA A 121 -3.21 49.71 -24.00
CA ALA A 121 -2.19 49.30 -23.04
C ALA A 121 -1.55 47.93 -23.33
N ASP A 122 -2.16 47.08 -24.16
CA ASP A 122 -1.66 45.74 -24.49
C ASP A 122 -1.30 45.52 -25.97
N SER A 123 -1.52 46.54 -26.80
CA SER A 123 -1.18 46.64 -28.22
C SER A 123 -1.86 45.57 -29.08
N ASP A 124 -3.13 45.31 -28.83
CA ASP A 124 -3.94 44.35 -29.58
C ASP A 124 -4.75 44.99 -30.74
N GLY A 125 -4.77 46.32 -30.80
CA GLY A 125 -5.48 47.10 -31.81
C GLY A 125 -6.90 47.52 -31.41
N ILE A 126 -7.30 47.35 -30.14
CA ILE A 126 -8.54 47.83 -29.54
C ILE A 126 -8.21 48.80 -28.41
N CYS A 127 -8.71 50.03 -28.48
CA CYS A 127 -8.45 51.03 -27.44
C CYS A 127 -9.07 50.67 -26.09
N ASP A 128 -8.40 51.05 -24.98
CA ASP A 128 -8.77 50.76 -23.58
C ASP A 128 -10.26 51.05 -23.25
N SER A 129 -10.89 52.01 -23.94
CA SER A 129 -12.28 52.41 -23.72
C SER A 129 -13.33 51.44 -24.30
N GLY A 130 -12.92 50.60 -25.26
CA GLY A 130 -13.73 49.58 -25.92
C GLY A 130 -13.20 48.16 -25.77
N ASP A 131 -12.05 48.01 -25.12
CA ASP A 131 -11.38 46.74 -24.87
C ASP A 131 -11.93 46.05 -23.60
N ASN A 132 -12.47 44.84 -23.76
CA ASN A 132 -12.93 44.00 -22.66
C ASN A 132 -11.78 43.30 -21.89
N CYS A 133 -10.52 43.50 -22.30
CA CYS A 133 -9.31 43.00 -21.67
C CYS A 133 -8.11 43.94 -21.75
N VAL A 134 -8.28 45.22 -21.37
CA VAL A 134 -7.30 46.34 -21.33
C VAL A 134 -5.79 46.02 -21.16
N ASN A 135 -5.39 44.92 -20.52
CA ASN A 135 -3.99 44.57 -20.28
C ASN A 135 -3.56 43.21 -20.89
N ASN A 136 -4.43 42.55 -21.65
CA ASN A 136 -4.34 41.18 -22.10
C ASN A 136 -4.83 41.02 -23.56
N ALA A 137 -3.91 41.22 -24.50
CA ALA A 137 -4.22 41.29 -25.92
C ALA A 137 -5.17 40.19 -26.44
N ASN A 138 -6.34 40.60 -26.91
CA ASN A 138 -7.41 39.79 -27.48
C ASN A 138 -8.15 40.54 -28.61
N PRO A 139 -7.53 40.67 -29.82
CA PRO A 139 -8.11 41.43 -30.93
C PRO A 139 -9.49 40.94 -31.40
N GLY A 140 -9.86 39.70 -31.04
CA GLY A 140 -11.16 39.10 -31.33
C GLY A 140 -12.27 39.48 -30.36
N GLN A 141 -11.93 40.10 -29.22
CA GLN A 141 -12.84 40.54 -28.14
C GLN A 141 -13.83 39.43 -27.74
N GLU A 142 -13.37 38.18 -27.73
CA GLU A 142 -14.19 37.05 -27.31
C GLU A 142 -14.59 37.20 -25.83
N ASP A 143 -15.87 36.95 -25.53
CA ASP A 143 -16.48 36.99 -24.20
C ASP A 143 -17.54 35.88 -24.17
N ALA A 144 -17.09 34.67 -23.84
CA ALA A 144 -17.86 33.45 -24.06
C ALA A 144 -19.06 33.29 -23.12
N ASP A 145 -19.02 33.90 -21.93
CA ASP A 145 -20.09 33.83 -20.94
C ASP A 145 -20.88 35.16 -20.78
N SER A 146 -20.45 36.21 -21.50
CA SER A 146 -21.13 37.50 -21.61
C SER A 146 -21.18 38.28 -20.30
N ASP A 147 -20.09 38.25 -19.54
CA ASP A 147 -19.98 38.92 -18.24
C ASP A 147 -19.31 40.30 -18.32
N GLY A 148 -18.66 40.60 -19.45
CA GLY A 148 -18.01 41.87 -19.76
C GLY A 148 -16.48 41.85 -19.65
N ASP A 149 -15.89 40.78 -19.13
CA ASP A 149 -14.45 40.51 -19.18
C ASP A 149 -14.17 39.54 -20.36
N GLY A 150 -13.18 39.84 -21.20
CA GLY A 150 -12.88 38.98 -22.34
C GLY A 150 -12.19 37.66 -21.96
N ASP A 151 -12.32 36.63 -22.80
CA ASP A 151 -11.77 35.27 -22.58
C ASP A 151 -10.26 35.27 -22.24
N ALA A 152 -9.51 36.30 -22.65
CA ALA A 152 -8.07 36.43 -22.43
C ALA A 152 -7.68 36.96 -21.04
N CYS A 153 -8.59 37.62 -20.34
CA CYS A 153 -8.40 38.19 -19.02
C CYS A 153 -9.42 37.70 -17.99
N ASP A 154 -10.45 36.98 -18.42
CA ASP A 154 -11.45 36.36 -17.57
C ASP A 154 -10.89 35.12 -16.86
N ASN A 155 -10.97 35.13 -15.53
CA ASN A 155 -10.57 34.01 -14.68
C ASN A 155 -11.61 32.88 -14.59
N CYS A 156 -12.77 33.03 -15.23
CA CYS A 156 -13.81 32.01 -15.35
C CYS A 156 -14.56 32.03 -16.70
N VAL A 157 -13.83 31.94 -17.83
CA VAL A 157 -14.26 31.95 -19.25
C VAL A 157 -15.63 31.34 -19.63
N SER A 158 -16.19 30.45 -18.82
CA SER A 158 -17.49 29.80 -19.09
C SER A 158 -18.60 30.11 -18.10
N ASP A 159 -18.33 30.86 -17.03
CA ASP A 159 -19.22 31.06 -15.89
C ASP A 159 -19.22 32.52 -15.41
N ALA A 160 -20.15 33.31 -15.96
CA ALA A 160 -20.20 34.76 -15.78
C ALA A 160 -19.95 35.27 -14.35
N ASN A 161 -18.92 36.10 -14.20
CA ASN A 161 -18.41 36.64 -12.95
C ASN A 161 -17.81 38.06 -13.12
N PRO A 162 -18.64 39.10 -13.40
CA PRO A 162 -18.19 40.47 -13.75
C PRO A 162 -17.35 41.22 -12.70
N THR A 163 -17.11 40.61 -11.55
CA THR A 163 -16.28 41.14 -10.48
C THR A 163 -14.87 40.55 -10.47
N GLN A 164 -14.61 39.52 -11.30
CA GLN A 164 -13.37 38.76 -11.38
C GLN A 164 -12.83 38.35 -10.00
N ALA A 165 -13.74 38.05 -9.07
CA ALA A 165 -13.40 37.71 -7.70
C ALA A 165 -12.55 36.42 -7.67
N ASN A 166 -11.45 36.45 -6.92
CA ASN A 166 -10.50 35.35 -6.81
C ASN A 166 -9.88 35.42 -5.40
N ALA A 167 -10.48 34.70 -4.47
CA ALA A 167 -10.23 34.83 -3.04
C ALA A 167 -8.87 34.27 -2.61
N ASP A 168 -8.36 33.22 -3.27
CA ASP A 168 -7.08 32.61 -2.97
C ASP A 168 -5.95 33.02 -3.93
N GLY A 169 -6.29 33.64 -5.06
CA GLY A 169 -5.36 34.25 -6.00
C GLY A 169 -4.73 33.26 -6.98
N ASP A 170 -5.40 32.15 -7.29
CA ASP A 170 -4.93 31.21 -8.32
C ASP A 170 -5.42 31.55 -9.73
N ALA A 171 -5.34 30.61 -10.67
CA ALA A 171 -5.73 30.86 -12.06
C ALA A 171 -7.25 30.77 -12.31
N LEU A 172 -8.02 30.29 -11.34
CA LEU A 172 -9.47 30.14 -11.39
C LEU A 172 -10.12 31.21 -10.51
N GLY A 173 -11.15 31.89 -11.01
CA GLY A 173 -11.97 32.78 -10.20
C GLY A 173 -12.90 32.01 -9.26
N ASP A 174 -13.42 32.72 -8.25
CA ASP A 174 -14.37 32.18 -7.27
C ASP A 174 -15.55 31.46 -7.94
N GLN A 175 -15.97 31.94 -9.12
CA GLN A 175 -17.15 31.46 -9.84
C GLN A 175 -16.97 30.11 -10.54
N CYS A 176 -15.74 29.65 -10.71
CA CYS A 176 -15.40 28.38 -11.37
C CYS A 176 -14.39 27.55 -10.56
N ASP A 177 -13.86 28.08 -9.46
CA ASP A 177 -12.90 27.39 -8.60
C ASP A 177 -13.59 26.42 -7.61
N PRO A 178 -13.30 25.11 -7.69
CA PRO A 178 -13.78 24.14 -6.71
C PRO A 178 -13.12 24.27 -5.31
N CYS A 179 -12.05 25.05 -5.14
CA CYS A 179 -11.28 25.22 -3.91
C CYS A 179 -10.91 26.70 -3.60
N ASN A 180 -11.89 27.60 -3.53
CA ASN A 180 -11.69 29.07 -3.47
C ASN A 180 -10.87 29.63 -2.29
N ASP A 181 -10.50 28.80 -1.32
CA ASP A 181 -9.73 29.18 -0.14
C ASP A 181 -8.29 28.64 -0.15
N VAL A 182 -7.88 27.89 -1.19
CA VAL A 182 -6.55 27.28 -1.29
C VAL A 182 -6.01 27.28 -2.73
N ALA A 183 -5.11 28.24 -2.99
CA ALA A 183 -4.59 28.47 -4.34
C ALA A 183 -3.95 27.24 -5.02
N ASN A 184 -4.21 27.09 -6.32
CA ASN A 184 -3.70 26.06 -7.23
C ASN A 184 -4.05 24.63 -6.78
N THR A 185 -5.23 24.47 -6.19
CA THR A 185 -5.67 23.21 -5.60
C THR A 185 -6.96 22.74 -6.23
N LEU A 186 -7.05 21.44 -6.51
CA LEU A 186 -8.28 20.80 -6.95
C LEU A 186 -8.69 19.72 -5.96
N PRO A 187 -9.98 19.43 -5.81
CA PRO A 187 -10.43 18.31 -4.99
C PRO A 187 -9.79 17.00 -5.46
N GLY A 188 -9.24 16.24 -4.53
CA GLY A 188 -8.48 15.02 -4.81
C GLY A 188 -6.97 15.22 -4.98
N ALA A 189 -6.47 16.46 -4.99
CA ALA A 189 -5.03 16.73 -4.88
C ALA A 189 -4.50 16.24 -3.53
N ALA A 190 -3.32 15.63 -3.53
CA ALA A 190 -2.70 15.12 -2.31
C ALA A 190 -2.29 16.25 -1.37
N CYS A 191 -2.47 16.02 -0.07
CA CYS A 191 -2.07 16.92 1.00
C CYS A 191 -1.64 16.09 2.22
N ASP A 192 -1.40 16.75 3.35
CA ASP A 192 -1.11 16.14 4.65
C ASP A 192 -1.94 16.91 5.68
N ASP A 193 -2.91 16.25 6.32
CA ASP A 193 -3.77 16.86 7.33
C ASP A 193 -3.15 16.83 8.74
N VAL A 194 -1.91 16.31 8.84
CA VAL A 194 -1.13 16.17 10.07
C VAL A 194 -1.80 15.24 11.09
N ASP A 195 -2.79 14.45 10.68
CA ASP A 195 -3.39 13.42 11.50
C ASP A 195 -2.76 12.07 11.18
N ASP A 196 -1.84 11.63 12.07
CA ASP A 196 -1.16 10.34 11.94
C ASP A 196 -2.13 9.13 11.96
N ASP A 197 -3.40 9.31 12.36
CA ASP A 197 -4.45 8.28 12.36
C ASP A 197 -5.19 8.15 11.01
N THR A 198 -4.90 9.04 10.04
CA THR A 198 -5.47 9.01 8.69
C THR A 198 -4.44 8.79 7.60
N VAL A 199 -4.91 8.35 6.43
CA VAL A 199 -4.08 8.11 5.24
C VAL A 199 -4.82 8.58 3.99
N LEU A 200 -4.10 8.69 2.86
CA LEU A 200 -4.67 9.18 1.59
C LEU A 200 -5.27 10.58 1.74
N ASP A 201 -4.51 11.47 2.36
CA ASP A 201 -5.00 12.82 2.64
C ASP A 201 -5.09 13.58 1.33
N VAL A 202 -6.30 14.04 1.04
CA VAL A 202 -6.62 14.77 -0.16
C VAL A 202 -7.44 16.00 0.20
N TYR A 203 -7.34 17.03 -0.62
CA TYR A 203 -8.24 18.16 -0.52
C TYR A 203 -9.66 17.70 -0.87
N VAL A 204 -10.59 17.92 0.06
CA VAL A 204 -12.01 17.60 -0.10
C VAL A 204 -12.79 18.89 -0.18
N GLN A 205 -13.57 19.04 -1.25
CA GLN A 205 -14.48 20.15 -1.44
C GLN A 205 -15.63 20.09 -0.44
N SER A 206 -15.93 21.23 0.17
CA SER A 206 -17.09 21.47 1.00
C SER A 206 -17.88 22.65 0.43
N GLY A 207 -19.21 22.52 0.38
CA GLY A 207 -20.07 23.51 -0.24
C GLY A 207 -20.15 23.36 -1.76
N THR A 208 -20.50 24.45 -2.44
CA THR A 208 -20.65 24.52 -3.88
C THR A 208 -20.07 25.83 -4.38
N VAL A 209 -19.44 25.78 -5.56
CA VAL A 209 -18.99 26.97 -6.30
C VAL A 209 -20.16 27.97 -6.39
N PRO A 210 -19.95 29.27 -6.11
CA PRO A 210 -18.66 29.94 -5.92
C PRO A 210 -18.08 29.95 -4.50
N ASN A 211 -18.80 29.43 -3.51
CA ASN A 211 -18.36 29.47 -2.11
C ASN A 211 -17.83 28.11 -1.65
N ALA A 212 -17.17 27.39 -2.56
CA ALA A 212 -16.59 26.10 -2.26
C ALA A 212 -15.26 26.29 -1.53
N THR A 213 -15.08 25.57 -0.43
CA THR A 213 -13.84 25.56 0.36
C THR A 213 -13.25 24.16 0.34
N CYS A 214 -11.93 24.06 0.34
CA CYS A 214 -11.19 22.81 0.37
C CYS A 214 -10.40 22.66 1.67
N ALA A 215 -10.66 21.58 2.38
CA ALA A 215 -9.87 21.18 3.53
C ALA A 215 -9.12 19.89 3.22
N CYS A 216 -7.88 19.78 3.69
CA CYS A 216 -7.19 18.51 3.69
C CYS A 216 -7.91 17.56 4.66
N ALA A 217 -8.27 16.38 4.17
CA ALA A 217 -8.88 15.36 4.98
C ALA A 217 -8.39 13.98 4.56
N GLY A 218 -7.92 13.23 5.53
CA GLY A 218 -7.52 11.84 5.37
C GLY A 218 -8.66 10.85 5.49
N THR A 219 -8.40 9.65 5.00
CA THR A 219 -9.25 8.49 5.19
C THR A 219 -8.82 7.75 6.46
N PRO A 220 -9.71 7.60 7.46
CA PRO A 220 -9.37 6.89 8.69
C PRO A 220 -8.93 5.45 8.43
N CYS A 221 -7.88 5.03 9.12
CA CYS A 221 -7.49 3.63 9.12
C CYS A 221 -8.56 2.73 9.75
N THR A 222 -8.83 1.59 9.12
CA THR A 222 -9.79 0.59 9.64
C THR A 222 -9.09 -0.69 10.10
N THR A 223 -7.88 -0.95 9.59
CA THR A 223 -7.11 -2.15 9.89
C THR A 223 -5.64 -1.81 10.12
N ASP A 224 -5.16 -2.09 11.32
CA ASP A 224 -3.74 -2.01 11.68
C ASP A 224 -2.97 -3.20 11.12
N LEU A 225 -1.77 -2.91 10.62
CA LEU A 225 -0.88 -3.81 9.93
C LEU A 225 0.51 -3.78 10.57
N ASN A 226 1.17 -4.93 10.51
CA ASN A 226 2.56 -5.08 10.88
C ASN A 226 3.37 -5.63 9.69
N LEU A 227 4.33 -4.84 9.22
CA LEU A 227 5.30 -5.22 8.21
C LEU A 227 6.60 -5.65 8.87
N ILE A 228 6.83 -6.96 8.88
CA ILE A 228 7.89 -7.61 9.63
C ILE A 228 9.04 -7.97 8.69
N PHE A 229 10.24 -7.47 8.96
CA PHE A 229 11.44 -7.71 8.17
C PHE A 229 12.45 -8.61 8.88
N ASN A 230 13.13 -9.45 8.09
CA ASN A 230 14.38 -10.10 8.49
C ASN A 230 15.49 -9.44 7.69
N THR A 231 16.23 -8.52 8.32
CA THR A 231 17.27 -7.71 7.66
C THR A 231 18.68 -8.04 8.13
N ASP A 232 19.66 -7.60 7.35
CA ASP A 232 21.08 -7.70 7.66
C ASP A 232 21.66 -6.45 8.32
N GLY A 233 20.85 -5.41 8.55
CA GLY A 233 21.32 -4.17 9.16
C GLY A 233 22.05 -3.20 8.23
N VAL A 234 22.23 -3.55 6.96
CA VAL A 234 23.09 -2.79 6.02
C VAL A 234 22.33 -2.36 4.77
N THR A 235 21.38 -3.18 4.32
CA THR A 235 20.55 -2.88 3.14
C THR A 235 19.58 -1.74 3.43
N ASN A 236 19.53 -0.74 2.53
CA ASN A 236 18.48 0.27 2.55
C ASN A 236 17.23 -0.32 1.88
N ILE A 237 16.18 -0.47 2.68
CA ILE A 237 14.91 -1.06 2.26
C ILE A 237 13.89 0.06 2.17
N GLN A 238 13.18 0.15 1.04
CA GLN A 238 12.02 1.02 0.89
C GLN A 238 10.80 0.16 0.66
N TRP A 239 9.66 0.56 1.19
CA TRP A 239 8.39 -0.12 1.01
C TRP A 239 7.26 0.85 0.75
N GLU A 240 6.29 0.42 -0.05
CA GLU A 240 5.11 1.18 -0.41
C GLU A 240 3.90 0.26 -0.43
N LEU A 241 2.83 0.68 0.25
CA LEU A 241 1.50 0.09 0.13
C LEU A 241 0.71 0.95 -0.85
N ARG A 242 0.27 0.33 -1.95
CA ARG A 242 -0.41 1.02 -3.05
C ARG A 242 -1.81 0.46 -3.25
N GLN A 243 -2.76 1.33 -3.58
CA GLN A 243 -4.08 0.91 -4.03
C GLN A 243 -3.98 0.13 -5.36
N GLN A 244 -4.72 -0.97 -5.47
CA GLN A 244 -4.86 -1.68 -6.73
C GLN A 244 -5.63 -0.79 -7.73
N VAL A 245 -5.29 -0.91 -9.02
CA VAL A 245 -5.85 -0.12 -10.14
C VAL A 245 -5.40 1.34 -10.16
N SER A 246 -5.70 2.15 -9.13
CA SER A 246 -5.35 3.59 -9.10
C SER A 246 -3.85 3.82 -8.95
N ASN A 247 -3.12 2.86 -8.37
CA ASN A 247 -1.68 2.90 -8.15
C ASN A 247 -1.20 3.99 -7.17
N ILE A 248 -2.14 4.62 -6.45
CA ILE A 248 -1.86 5.64 -5.44
C ILE A 248 -1.10 5.00 -4.28
N VAL A 249 -0.01 5.64 -3.84
CA VAL A 249 0.74 5.26 -2.63
C VAL A 249 -0.08 5.73 -1.43
N VAL A 250 -0.46 4.79 -0.57
CA VAL A 250 -1.26 5.04 0.63
C VAL A 250 -0.35 5.24 1.84
N GLN A 251 0.66 4.39 1.94
CA GLN A 251 1.61 4.34 3.04
C GLN A 251 2.97 3.98 2.45
N SER A 252 4.02 4.58 2.98
CA SER A 252 5.38 4.26 2.57
C SER A 252 6.34 4.45 3.72
N GLY A 253 7.49 3.79 3.63
CA GLY A 253 8.55 3.96 4.60
C GLY A 253 9.83 3.35 4.08
N GLY A 254 10.92 3.62 4.78
CA GLY A 254 12.19 3.05 4.38
C GLY A 254 13.38 3.55 5.15
N GLY A 255 14.53 2.97 4.85
CA GLY A 255 15.81 3.26 5.47
C GLY A 255 16.58 1.98 5.74
N VAL A 256 17.63 2.12 6.55
CA VAL A 256 18.40 0.98 7.05
C VAL A 256 17.76 0.51 8.35
N TYR A 257 17.10 -0.64 8.30
CA TYR A 257 16.53 -1.29 9.49
C TYR A 257 17.58 -2.10 10.23
N PRO A 258 17.45 -2.31 11.55
CA PRO A 258 18.44 -3.03 12.34
C PRO A 258 18.49 -4.53 12.00
N ALA A 259 19.66 -5.14 12.18
CA ALA A 259 19.89 -6.59 12.03
C ALA A 259 19.28 -7.41 13.17
N VAL A 260 17.99 -7.25 13.41
CA VAL A 260 17.22 -7.97 14.42
C VAL A 260 16.22 -8.89 13.71
N PRO A 261 16.12 -10.18 14.09
CA PRO A 261 15.09 -11.06 13.55
C PRO A 261 13.69 -10.50 13.82
N GLU A 262 12.80 -10.62 12.84
CA GLU A 262 11.41 -10.18 12.94
C GLU A 262 11.23 -8.72 13.40
N TYR A 263 11.98 -7.79 12.79
CA TYR A 263 11.81 -6.35 13.03
C TYR A 263 10.47 -5.87 12.44
N GLY A 264 9.50 -5.56 13.29
CA GLY A 264 8.17 -5.10 12.91
C GLY A 264 8.09 -3.59 12.67
N ILE A 265 7.25 -3.20 11.72
CA ILE A 265 6.88 -1.81 11.43
C ILE A 265 5.36 -1.76 11.44
N GLU A 266 4.82 -0.97 12.36
CA GLU A 266 3.39 -0.73 12.45
C GLU A 266 2.98 0.32 11.40
N THR A 267 1.86 0.05 10.74
CA THR A 267 1.21 0.94 9.76
C THR A 267 -0.27 0.55 9.71
N CYS A 268 -1.09 1.27 8.96
CA CYS A 268 -2.51 0.95 8.87
C CYS A 268 -3.05 1.26 7.48
N LEU A 269 -4.17 0.63 7.12
CA LEU A 269 -4.88 0.88 5.87
C LEU A 269 -6.40 0.92 6.11
N PRO A 270 -7.15 1.74 5.35
CA PRO A 270 -8.59 1.65 5.28
C PRO A 270 -9.04 0.40 4.50
N ASP A 271 -10.33 0.07 4.56
CA ASP A 271 -10.92 -1.02 3.79
C ASP A 271 -10.71 -0.79 2.29
N GLY A 272 -10.20 -1.80 1.58
CA GLY A 272 -9.83 -1.64 0.17
C GLY A 272 -8.94 -2.76 -0.37
N ASP A 273 -8.55 -2.61 -1.64
CA ASP A 273 -7.67 -3.53 -2.35
C ASP A 273 -6.28 -2.89 -2.53
N TYR A 274 -5.25 -3.57 -2.03
CA TYR A 274 -3.89 -3.03 -1.98
C TYR A 274 -2.86 -4.03 -2.48
N TYR A 275 -1.67 -3.56 -2.80
CA TYR A 275 -0.51 -4.39 -3.03
C TYR A 275 0.74 -3.74 -2.42
N LEU A 276 1.69 -4.58 -2.03
CA LEU A 276 2.95 -4.16 -1.41
C LEU A 276 4.07 -4.20 -2.44
N VAL A 277 4.85 -3.12 -2.49
CA VAL A 277 6.14 -3.05 -3.18
C VAL A 277 7.22 -2.94 -2.12
N VAL A 278 8.22 -3.82 -2.18
CA VAL A 278 9.42 -3.71 -1.35
C VAL A 278 10.62 -3.60 -2.28
N THR A 279 11.47 -2.61 -2.08
CA THR A 279 12.71 -2.43 -2.82
C THR A 279 13.92 -2.46 -1.91
N SER A 280 15.05 -2.88 -2.48
CA SER A 280 16.34 -2.95 -1.80
C SER A 280 17.39 -2.34 -2.73
N ASP A 281 18.32 -1.56 -2.17
CA ASP A 281 19.42 -0.92 -2.89
C ASP A 281 20.59 -1.87 -3.22
N LEU A 282 20.82 -2.89 -2.39
CA LEU A 282 21.92 -3.85 -2.55
C LEU A 282 21.50 -5.16 -3.22
N GLY A 283 20.22 -5.30 -3.60
CA GLY A 283 19.70 -6.46 -4.32
C GLY A 283 19.39 -7.64 -3.39
N GLY A 284 18.16 -7.69 -2.90
CA GLY A 284 17.70 -8.61 -1.86
C GLY A 284 17.91 -8.02 -0.46
N ILE A 285 17.45 -8.72 0.56
CA ILE A 285 17.59 -8.30 1.96
C ILE A 285 18.63 -9.22 2.64
N VAL A 286 19.90 -9.22 2.21
CA VAL A 286 20.92 -10.17 2.71
C VAL A 286 22.39 -9.76 2.51
N GLN A 287 23.22 -10.04 3.53
CA GLN A 287 24.64 -10.39 3.41
C GLN A 287 25.01 -11.55 4.37
N GLY A 288 25.82 -12.52 3.92
CA GLY A 288 26.37 -13.58 4.79
C GLY A 288 25.61 -14.92 4.81
N GLY A 289 24.62 -15.11 3.93
CA GLY A 289 23.89 -16.39 3.80
C GLY A 289 22.78 -16.60 4.83
N VAL A 290 22.49 -15.65 5.71
CA VAL A 290 21.35 -15.77 6.62
C VAL A 290 20.11 -15.15 5.98
N GLN A 291 19.17 -16.01 5.61
CA GLN A 291 17.71 -15.79 5.56
C GLN A 291 17.21 -14.31 5.62
N GLY A 292 16.93 -13.72 4.45
CA GLY A 292 16.37 -12.37 4.28
C GLY A 292 14.95 -12.34 3.73
N GLY A 293 14.14 -11.32 4.04
CA GLY A 293 12.80 -11.15 3.47
C GLY A 293 11.85 -10.43 4.40
N TYR A 294 10.55 -10.57 4.14
CA TYR A 294 9.52 -9.85 4.89
C TYR A 294 8.21 -10.63 5.00
N ARG A 295 7.37 -10.25 5.95
CA ARG A 295 6.01 -10.73 6.15
C ARG A 295 5.10 -9.54 6.43
N LEU A 296 3.95 -9.51 5.79
CA LEU A 296 2.89 -8.52 6.07
C LEU A 296 1.71 -9.25 6.70
N GLU A 297 1.28 -8.78 7.86
CA GLU A 297 0.12 -9.29 8.60
C GLU A 297 -0.71 -8.14 9.17
N THR A 298 -1.96 -8.44 9.51
CA THR A 298 -2.74 -7.54 10.37
C THR A 298 -2.28 -7.70 11.81
N ASP A 299 -2.57 -6.71 12.66
CA ASP A 299 -2.28 -6.79 14.11
C ASP A 299 -2.99 -7.95 14.81
N ALA A 300 -4.11 -8.41 14.25
CA ALA A 300 -4.78 -9.63 14.68
C ALA A 300 -4.04 -10.93 14.28
N GLY A 301 -2.87 -10.84 13.67
CA GLY A 301 -2.03 -11.94 13.20
C GLY A 301 -2.53 -12.58 11.90
N VAL A 302 -3.38 -11.91 11.13
CA VAL A 302 -3.87 -12.43 9.84
C VAL A 302 -2.82 -12.16 8.77
N ARG A 303 -2.13 -13.22 8.34
CA ARG A 303 -1.09 -13.13 7.31
C ARG A 303 -1.67 -12.73 5.95
N LEU A 304 -1.13 -11.65 5.37
CA LEU A 304 -1.51 -11.12 4.06
C LEU A 304 -0.52 -11.55 2.97
N ILE A 305 0.78 -11.46 3.27
CA ILE A 305 1.90 -11.86 2.42
C ILE A 305 3.02 -12.42 3.32
N ASP A 306 3.69 -13.49 2.89
CA ASP A 306 4.83 -14.07 3.60
C ASP A 306 5.96 -14.44 2.65
N ASN A 307 6.92 -13.53 2.56
CA ASN A 307 8.15 -13.62 1.80
C ASN A 307 9.39 -13.79 2.71
N THR A 308 9.18 -14.22 3.96
CA THR A 308 10.23 -14.45 4.97
C THR A 308 11.31 -15.39 4.45
N ASN A 309 12.58 -14.99 4.41
CA ASN A 309 13.68 -15.86 3.95
C ASN A 309 13.62 -16.18 2.43
N ASN A 310 12.95 -15.35 1.62
CA ASN A 310 12.78 -15.58 0.18
C ASN A 310 13.07 -14.35 -0.70
N PHE A 311 13.46 -13.20 -0.14
CA PHE A 311 13.90 -12.05 -0.92
C PHE A 311 15.43 -11.94 -0.93
N LEU A 312 16.08 -12.94 -1.52
CA LEU A 312 17.54 -13.11 -1.45
C LEU A 312 18.29 -12.39 -2.58
N THR A 313 17.61 -12.11 -3.69
CA THR A 313 18.17 -11.45 -4.87
C THR A 313 17.10 -10.58 -5.52
N GLY A 314 17.53 -9.58 -6.30
CA GLY A 314 16.64 -8.66 -7.01
C GLY A 314 16.38 -7.35 -6.26
N PHE A 315 16.09 -6.29 -6.99
CA PHE A 315 15.93 -4.94 -6.41
C PHE A 315 14.48 -4.63 -6.00
N THR A 316 13.52 -5.41 -6.47
CA THR A 316 12.09 -5.18 -6.20
C THR A 316 11.39 -6.51 -5.97
N SER A 317 10.61 -6.57 -4.91
CA SER A 317 9.68 -7.65 -4.59
C SER A 317 8.26 -7.11 -4.64
N GLN A 318 7.51 -7.58 -5.63
CA GLN A 318 6.12 -7.20 -5.86
C GLN A 318 5.40 -8.36 -6.56
N ILE A 319 4.17 -8.66 -6.12
CA ILE A 319 3.33 -9.65 -6.79
C ILE A 319 3.01 -9.19 -8.22
N ALA A 320 3.09 -10.13 -9.17
CA ALA A 320 2.96 -9.82 -10.59
C ALA A 320 1.64 -9.10 -10.95
N GLY A 321 1.73 -8.05 -11.77
CA GLY A 321 0.57 -7.32 -12.30
C GLY A 321 -0.11 -6.39 -11.30
N GLY A 322 0.59 -5.91 -10.27
CA GLY A 322 0.02 -5.01 -9.26
C GLY A 322 -1.11 -5.64 -8.46
N GLN A 323 -1.12 -6.97 -8.37
CA GLN A 323 -2.11 -7.71 -7.59
C GLN A 323 -1.67 -7.77 -6.12
N GLY A 324 -2.60 -7.88 -5.18
CA GLY A 324 -2.21 -8.02 -3.78
C GLY A 324 -3.30 -8.62 -2.91
N PHE A 325 -3.68 -7.92 -1.85
CA PHE A 325 -4.62 -8.36 -0.84
C PHE A 325 -5.78 -7.37 -0.71
N SER A 326 -6.79 -7.79 0.05
CA SER A 326 -8.02 -7.04 0.28
C SER A 326 -8.26 -6.94 1.77
N LEU A 327 -8.69 -5.78 2.24
CA LEU A 327 -9.11 -5.52 3.61
C LEU A 327 -10.61 -5.13 3.61
N PRO A 328 -11.42 -5.68 4.52
CA PRO A 328 -11.07 -6.72 5.48
C PRO A 328 -10.83 -8.08 4.80
N THR A 329 -10.02 -8.94 5.43
CA THR A 329 -9.77 -10.29 4.92
C THR A 329 -11.00 -11.19 5.05
N GLY A 330 -11.20 -12.07 4.07
CA GLY A 330 -12.26 -13.07 4.07
C GLY A 330 -12.04 -14.19 5.09
N THR A 331 -13.12 -14.92 5.39
CA THR A 331 -13.10 -16.02 6.37
C THR A 331 -12.62 -17.35 5.80
N ASP A 332 -12.65 -17.50 4.48
CA ASP A 332 -12.18 -18.70 3.79
C ASP A 332 -10.66 -18.80 3.89
N ARG A 333 -10.13 -19.97 4.24
CA ARG A 333 -8.71 -20.19 4.49
C ARG A 333 -8.32 -21.63 4.22
N LEU A 334 -7.05 -21.86 3.94
CA LEU A 334 -6.54 -23.22 3.96
C LEU A 334 -6.60 -23.77 5.40
N ILE A 335 -6.93 -25.05 5.53
CA ILE A 335 -6.86 -25.70 6.85
C ILE A 335 -5.39 -25.83 7.28
N TYR A 336 -5.16 -25.94 8.59
CA TYR A 336 -3.82 -26.09 9.19
C TYR A 336 -2.96 -27.15 8.53
N VAL A 337 -3.56 -28.22 7.99
CA VAL A 337 -2.79 -29.27 7.32
C VAL A 337 -2.31 -28.93 5.92
N SER A 338 -2.98 -27.99 5.26
CA SER A 338 -2.64 -27.52 3.91
C SER A 338 -1.91 -26.16 3.93
N CYS A 339 -2.10 -25.35 4.96
CA CYS A 339 -1.37 -24.10 5.15
C CYS A 339 0.10 -24.37 5.52
N ASP A 340 1.00 -23.56 5.00
CA ASP A 340 2.46 -23.60 5.26
C ASP A 340 3.14 -24.95 4.96
N LYS A 341 2.51 -25.77 4.12
CA LYS A 341 3.09 -27.02 3.63
C LYS A 341 4.04 -26.72 2.47
N MET A 342 5.29 -27.20 2.60
CA MET A 342 6.42 -26.86 1.72
C MET A 342 6.97 -28.05 0.91
N ASP A 343 6.31 -29.19 1.01
CA ASP A 343 6.68 -30.47 0.41
C ASP A 343 5.52 -31.04 -0.43
N TRP A 344 4.76 -30.16 -1.10
CA TRP A 344 3.63 -30.57 -1.92
C TRP A 344 4.07 -31.46 -3.09
N ARG A 345 3.19 -32.39 -3.46
CA ARG A 345 3.37 -33.28 -4.60
C ARG A 345 2.11 -33.39 -5.44
N THR A 346 2.31 -33.74 -6.70
CA THR A 346 1.22 -34.12 -7.60
C THR A 346 0.49 -35.34 -7.04
N GLY A 347 -0.84 -35.24 -6.98
CA GLY A 347 -1.77 -36.25 -6.51
C GLY A 347 -2.42 -35.92 -5.17
N GLU A 348 -1.83 -35.00 -4.39
CA GLU A 348 -2.32 -34.60 -3.07
C GLU A 348 -3.45 -33.57 -3.16
N TYR A 349 -4.23 -33.42 -2.08
CA TYR A 349 -5.33 -32.45 -1.98
C TYR A 349 -4.94 -31.24 -1.15
N ILE A 350 -5.10 -30.06 -1.72
CA ILE A 350 -5.12 -28.78 -1.01
C ILE A 350 -6.53 -28.59 -0.48
N VAL A 351 -6.66 -28.37 0.82
CA VAL A 351 -7.95 -28.35 1.50
C VAL A 351 -8.20 -26.98 2.15
N ALA A 352 -9.36 -26.39 1.84
CA ALA A 352 -9.87 -25.19 2.49
C ALA A 352 -10.86 -25.55 3.61
N ASN A 353 -11.11 -24.63 4.54
CA ASN A 353 -12.17 -24.76 5.51
C ASN A 353 -13.53 -24.89 4.81
N ASN A 354 -14.45 -25.63 5.43
CA ASN A 354 -15.78 -25.78 4.88
C ASN A 354 -16.63 -24.52 5.18
N ASN A 355 -16.89 -23.71 4.17
CA ASN A 355 -17.80 -22.57 4.25
C ASN A 355 -19.25 -23.02 3.99
N PRO A 356 -20.17 -22.89 4.97
CA PRO A 356 -21.56 -23.29 4.80
C PRO A 356 -22.29 -22.61 3.64
N ALA A 357 -21.97 -21.33 3.36
CA ALA A 357 -22.58 -20.58 2.27
C ALA A 357 -22.19 -21.15 0.89
N VAL A 358 -20.95 -21.62 0.74
CA VAL A 358 -20.49 -22.29 -0.47
C VAL A 358 -21.04 -23.73 -0.54
N ALA A 359 -21.03 -24.45 0.58
CA ALA A 359 -21.49 -25.84 0.66
C ALA A 359 -22.98 -26.00 0.33
N ALA A 360 -23.81 -24.98 0.59
CA ALA A 360 -25.24 -24.98 0.31
C ALA A 360 -25.60 -25.19 -1.17
N TYR A 361 -24.68 -24.90 -2.10
CA TYR A 361 -24.90 -25.08 -3.53
C TYR A 361 -24.52 -26.47 -4.06
N HIS A 362 -24.02 -27.37 -3.20
CA HIS A 362 -23.68 -28.74 -3.58
C HIS A 362 -24.92 -29.50 -4.08
N GLY A 363 -24.79 -30.16 -5.22
CA GLY A 363 -25.89 -30.92 -5.86
C GLY A 363 -27.00 -30.06 -6.46
N GLY A 364 -26.91 -28.72 -6.39
CA GLY A 364 -27.87 -27.79 -6.96
C GLY A 364 -27.57 -27.39 -8.41
N ALA A 365 -28.48 -26.61 -9.01
CA ALA A 365 -28.37 -26.13 -10.39
C ALA A 365 -27.13 -25.25 -10.65
N PHE A 366 -26.57 -24.64 -9.60
CA PHE A 366 -25.40 -23.75 -9.68
C PHE A 366 -24.08 -24.40 -9.21
N ALA A 367 -24.04 -25.73 -9.11
CA ALA A 367 -22.86 -26.48 -8.64
C ALA A 367 -21.62 -26.30 -9.56
N ALA A 368 -21.81 -25.91 -10.82
CA ALA A 368 -20.69 -25.65 -11.74
C ALA A 368 -20.10 -24.24 -11.56
N GLN A 369 -20.88 -23.29 -11.04
CA GLN A 369 -20.52 -21.87 -10.88
C GLN A 369 -20.06 -21.53 -9.46
N THR A 370 -20.30 -22.43 -8.50
CA THR A 370 -20.00 -22.24 -7.08
C THR A 370 -18.93 -23.20 -6.59
N GLY A 371 -18.12 -22.76 -5.63
CA GLY A 371 -16.97 -23.53 -5.15
C GLY A 371 -15.90 -22.61 -4.56
N TYR A 372 -14.64 -22.95 -4.78
CA TYR A 372 -13.49 -22.22 -4.23
C TYR A 372 -12.53 -21.81 -5.34
N GLU A 373 -12.00 -20.60 -5.23
CA GLU A 373 -10.90 -20.13 -6.05
C GLU A 373 -9.64 -20.05 -5.20
N MET A 374 -8.58 -20.73 -5.62
CA MET A 374 -7.26 -20.65 -5.02
C MET A 374 -6.36 -19.79 -5.89
N TRP A 375 -5.53 -18.97 -5.26
CA TRP A 375 -4.58 -18.12 -5.93
C TRP A 375 -3.17 -18.39 -5.40
N PHE A 376 -2.30 -18.82 -6.30
CA PHE A 376 -0.89 -19.08 -6.09
C PHE A 376 -0.09 -17.96 -6.72
N TYR A 377 0.87 -17.39 -6.01
CA TYR A 377 1.66 -16.29 -6.53
C TYR A 377 3.05 -16.26 -5.90
N ASN A 378 4.02 -15.76 -6.65
CA ASN A 378 5.35 -15.47 -6.12
C ASN A 378 5.34 -14.04 -5.54
N PRO A 379 5.66 -13.85 -4.25
CA PRO A 379 5.76 -12.51 -3.67
C PRO A 379 6.81 -11.61 -4.36
N ASN A 380 7.86 -12.20 -4.94
CA ASN A 380 8.89 -11.48 -5.71
C ASN A 380 8.48 -11.22 -7.18
N GLY A 381 7.28 -11.61 -7.59
CA GLY A 381 6.77 -11.38 -8.94
C GLY A 381 7.07 -12.49 -9.95
N GLY A 382 6.79 -12.21 -11.22
CA GLY A 382 6.98 -13.15 -12.34
C GLY A 382 6.01 -14.34 -12.42
N TYR A 383 5.31 -14.70 -11.35
CA TYR A 383 4.34 -15.80 -11.34
C TYR A 383 3.07 -15.46 -10.54
N SER A 384 1.91 -15.63 -11.18
CA SER A 384 0.59 -15.50 -10.56
C SER A 384 -0.40 -16.41 -11.28
N PHE A 385 -1.09 -17.27 -10.53
CA PHE A 385 -1.96 -18.30 -11.06
C PHE A 385 -3.20 -18.49 -10.19
N ARG A 386 -4.38 -18.34 -10.77
CA ARG A 386 -5.68 -18.55 -10.09
C ARG A 386 -6.39 -19.78 -10.66
N ARG A 387 -6.95 -20.60 -9.78
CA ARG A 387 -7.71 -21.78 -10.14
C ARG A 387 -9.03 -21.84 -9.39
N PHE A 388 -10.11 -21.85 -10.15
CA PHE A 388 -11.44 -22.14 -9.62
C PHE A 388 -11.72 -23.65 -9.67
N HIS A 389 -12.25 -24.19 -8.58
CA HIS A 389 -12.71 -25.56 -8.47
C HIS A 389 -14.13 -25.56 -7.92
N SER A 390 -15.05 -26.08 -8.72
CA SER A 390 -16.49 -26.06 -8.45
C SER A 390 -16.99 -27.37 -7.86
N HIS A 391 -18.19 -27.36 -7.28
CA HIS A 391 -18.85 -28.57 -6.79
C HIS A 391 -19.08 -29.63 -7.88
N ALA A 392 -19.15 -29.23 -9.15
CA ALA A 392 -19.28 -30.13 -10.28
C ALA A 392 -18.02 -30.98 -10.56
N VAL A 393 -16.83 -30.53 -10.11
CA VAL A 393 -15.54 -31.21 -10.36
C VAL A 393 -15.16 -32.14 -9.20
N SER A 394 -14.68 -33.35 -9.51
CA SER A 394 -14.28 -34.33 -8.48
C SER A 394 -12.84 -34.28 -8.08
N ASP A 395 -11.97 -34.14 -9.07
CA ASP A 395 -10.55 -34.47 -8.97
C ASP A 395 -10.22 -35.86 -8.37
N GLY A 396 -11.20 -36.78 -8.32
CA GLY A 396 -11.07 -38.10 -7.69
C GLY A 396 -11.45 -38.13 -6.20
N PHE A 397 -11.98 -37.05 -5.64
CA PHE A 397 -12.48 -37.00 -4.27
C PHE A 397 -13.80 -37.78 -4.14
N ALA A 398 -13.86 -38.68 -3.15
CA ALA A 398 -15.01 -39.52 -2.85
C ALA A 398 -15.16 -39.69 -1.33
N PRO A 399 -16.39 -39.87 -0.79
CA PRO A 399 -17.68 -39.89 -1.49
C PRO A 399 -18.14 -38.51 -1.98
N ASN A 400 -19.09 -38.46 -2.92
CA ASN A 400 -19.66 -37.19 -3.41
C ASN A 400 -20.44 -36.50 -2.28
N ASN A 401 -19.88 -35.44 -1.71
CA ASN A 401 -20.44 -34.70 -0.59
C ASN A 401 -20.16 -33.19 -0.72
N PRO A 402 -20.79 -32.33 0.12
CA PRO A 402 -20.61 -30.88 0.04
C PRO A 402 -19.19 -30.36 0.28
N GLN A 403 -18.29 -31.18 0.81
CA GLN A 403 -16.89 -30.81 1.06
C GLN A 403 -16.00 -31.04 -0.17
N ARG A 404 -16.51 -31.67 -1.22
CA ARG A 404 -15.75 -31.96 -2.44
C ARG A 404 -15.12 -30.70 -3.04
N ALA A 405 -15.87 -29.60 -3.13
CA ALA A 405 -15.35 -28.36 -3.71
C ALA A 405 -14.20 -27.74 -2.91
N CYS A 406 -14.11 -27.99 -1.60
CA CYS A 406 -13.02 -27.47 -0.78
C CYS A 406 -11.75 -28.35 -0.82
N HIS A 407 -11.75 -29.45 -1.60
CA HIS A 407 -10.63 -30.37 -1.79
C HIS A 407 -10.13 -30.32 -3.25
N ILE A 408 -9.12 -29.50 -3.50
CA ILE A 408 -8.55 -29.35 -4.85
C ILE A 408 -7.34 -30.25 -4.98
N ARG A 409 -7.34 -31.15 -5.97
CA ARG A 409 -6.19 -32.03 -6.19
C ARG A 409 -5.13 -31.32 -7.03
N VAL A 410 -3.87 -31.42 -6.60
CA VAL A 410 -2.71 -31.00 -7.39
C VAL A 410 -2.45 -32.05 -8.45
N ASN A 411 -2.96 -31.95 -9.67
CA ASN A 411 -2.93 -33.06 -10.63
C ASN A 411 -2.47 -32.66 -12.05
N GLY A 412 -1.30 -32.01 -12.15
CA GLY A 412 -0.65 -31.77 -13.45
C GLY A 412 -1.58 -31.06 -14.42
N TRP A 413 -2.16 -29.93 -13.97
CA TRP A 413 -3.07 -29.10 -14.76
C TRP A 413 -2.47 -28.84 -16.18
N GLY A 414 -3.27 -28.69 -17.23
CA GLY A 414 -2.72 -28.52 -18.59
C GLY A 414 -2.22 -27.08 -18.85
N GLY A 415 -1.14 -26.92 -19.64
CA GLY A 415 -0.71 -25.62 -20.21
C GLY A 415 -0.04 -24.63 -19.24
N VAL A 416 -0.14 -23.33 -19.52
CA VAL A 416 0.37 -22.20 -18.68
C VAL A 416 -0.32 -22.08 -17.30
N ASN A 417 -1.30 -22.94 -17.03
CA ASN A 417 -2.17 -22.92 -15.85
C ASN A 417 -1.76 -23.98 -14.82
N THR A 418 -0.46 -24.05 -14.52
CA THR A 418 0.13 -25.06 -13.66
C THR A 418 0.95 -24.47 -12.55
N ILE A 419 0.94 -25.14 -11.40
CA ILE A 419 1.98 -24.99 -10.40
C ILE A 419 3.21 -25.77 -10.90
N PRO A 420 4.39 -25.13 -10.99
CA PRO A 420 5.62 -25.83 -11.35
C PRO A 420 5.86 -27.06 -10.47
N ALA A 421 6.33 -28.16 -11.07
CA ALA A 421 6.60 -29.41 -10.34
C ALA A 421 7.69 -29.25 -9.28
N GLN A 422 8.62 -28.33 -9.52
CA GLN A 422 9.51 -27.75 -8.53
C GLN A 422 9.26 -26.24 -8.56
N SER A 423 8.73 -25.68 -7.48
CA SER A 423 8.45 -24.25 -7.41
C SER A 423 9.46 -23.54 -6.51
N ASP A 424 9.68 -22.26 -6.77
CA ASP A 424 10.15 -21.34 -5.74
C ASP A 424 9.11 -21.26 -4.61
N LEU A 425 9.42 -20.54 -3.53
CA LEU A 425 8.40 -20.25 -2.54
C LEU A 425 7.27 -19.46 -3.20
N LEU A 426 6.06 -19.97 -3.07
CA LEU A 426 4.83 -19.29 -3.42
C LEU A 426 4.06 -18.95 -2.15
N ASN A 427 3.13 -18.03 -2.29
CA ASN A 427 2.03 -17.86 -1.36
C ASN A 427 0.76 -18.39 -2.00
N VAL A 428 -0.13 -18.92 -1.18
CA VAL A 428 -1.45 -19.39 -1.58
C VAL A 428 -2.51 -18.79 -0.68
N LYS A 429 -3.61 -18.34 -1.26
CA LYS A 429 -4.82 -17.97 -0.53
C LYS A 429 -6.06 -18.47 -1.25
N VAL A 430 -7.18 -18.50 -0.54
CA VAL A 430 -8.44 -19.06 -1.04
C VAL A 430 -9.60 -18.12 -0.76
N ARG A 431 -10.60 -18.15 -1.64
CA ARG A 431 -11.90 -17.52 -1.44
C ARG A 431 -13.02 -18.40 -1.97
N GLY A 432 -14.19 -18.33 -1.36
CA GLY A 432 -15.40 -18.94 -1.86
C GLY A 432 -15.98 -18.16 -3.04
N ARG A 433 -16.76 -18.85 -3.87
CA ARG A 433 -17.62 -18.25 -4.90
C ARG A 433 -19.03 -18.78 -4.72
N ILE A 434 -19.98 -17.87 -4.56
CA ILE A 434 -21.40 -18.15 -4.38
C ILE A 434 -22.23 -17.46 -5.47
N MET A 435 -23.53 -17.68 -5.50
CA MET A 435 -24.44 -16.95 -6.39
C MET A 435 -25.11 -15.81 -5.62
N VAL A 436 -24.99 -14.59 -6.14
CA VAL A 436 -25.80 -13.44 -5.71
C VAL A 436 -26.81 -13.17 -6.83
N GLY A 437 -28.07 -13.58 -6.61
CA GLY A 437 -29.04 -13.70 -7.70
C GLY A 437 -28.60 -14.74 -8.73
N LEU A 438 -28.41 -14.30 -9.98
CA LEU A 438 -27.91 -15.13 -11.09
C LEU A 438 -26.43 -14.87 -11.43
N THR A 439 -25.72 -14.09 -10.61
CA THR A 439 -24.33 -13.70 -10.86
C THR A 439 -23.37 -14.45 -9.92
N PRO A 440 -22.40 -15.23 -10.45
CA PRO A 440 -21.34 -15.81 -9.64
C PRO A 440 -20.48 -14.69 -9.02
N THR A 441 -20.44 -14.63 -7.69
CA THR A 441 -19.76 -13.58 -6.92
C THR A 441 -18.67 -14.21 -6.07
N ASN A 442 -17.45 -13.71 -6.19
CA ASN A 442 -16.33 -14.12 -5.35
C ASN A 442 -16.42 -13.43 -3.99
N LEU A 443 -16.23 -14.18 -2.92
CA LEU A 443 -16.07 -13.65 -1.57
C LEU A 443 -14.69 -12.99 -1.40
N PRO A 444 -14.46 -12.20 -0.34
CA PRO A 444 -13.14 -11.63 -0.06
C PRO A 444 -12.05 -12.71 0.08
N TRP A 445 -10.81 -12.34 -0.25
CA TRP A 445 -9.66 -13.24 -0.10
C TRP A 445 -9.33 -13.51 1.36
N GLY A 446 -9.12 -14.78 1.67
CA GLY A 446 -8.61 -15.22 2.95
C GLY A 446 -7.16 -14.89 3.25
N PRO A 447 -6.68 -15.30 4.45
CA PRO A 447 -5.27 -15.25 4.80
C PRO A 447 -4.40 -16.02 3.81
N ALA A 448 -3.18 -15.53 3.61
CA ALA A 448 -2.14 -16.20 2.84
C ALA A 448 -1.42 -17.27 3.66
N CYS A 449 -1.00 -18.31 2.97
CA CYS A 449 -0.16 -19.39 3.50
C CYS A 449 1.05 -19.56 2.58
N ARG A 450 2.15 -20.07 3.12
CA ARG A 450 3.30 -20.49 2.32
C ARG A 450 2.97 -21.77 1.57
N PHE A 451 3.48 -21.88 0.36
CA PHE A 451 3.27 -23.02 -0.50
C PHE A 451 4.53 -23.31 -1.31
N LYS A 452 4.93 -24.59 -1.39
CA LYS A 452 6.00 -25.02 -2.29
C LYS A 452 5.81 -26.45 -2.75
N MET A 453 6.00 -26.67 -4.05
CA MET A 453 6.23 -28.00 -4.62
C MET A 453 7.73 -28.27 -4.59
N ASP A 454 8.17 -29.20 -3.75
CA ASP A 454 9.60 -29.52 -3.60
C ASP A 454 9.78 -31.01 -3.38
N ALA A 455 10.22 -31.72 -4.43
CA ALA A 455 10.40 -33.17 -4.39
C ALA A 455 11.47 -33.59 -3.37
N ASN A 456 12.54 -32.81 -3.23
CA ASN A 456 13.61 -33.06 -2.26
C ASN A 456 13.10 -32.86 -0.83
N ARG A 457 12.25 -31.85 -0.62
CA ARG A 457 11.58 -31.65 0.69
C ARG A 457 10.58 -32.76 0.98
N ALA A 458 9.98 -33.37 -0.04
CA ALA A 458 9.09 -34.52 0.10
C ALA A 458 9.82 -35.82 0.53
N GLU A 459 11.11 -35.97 0.20
CA GLU A 459 11.97 -37.05 0.72
C GLU A 459 12.36 -36.83 2.20
N CYS A 460 12.28 -35.58 2.66
CA CYS A 460 12.64 -35.17 4.01
C CYS A 460 11.67 -34.08 4.49
N PRO A 461 10.43 -34.47 4.86
CA PRO A 461 9.41 -33.51 5.25
C PRO A 461 9.69 -32.94 6.64
N LEU A 462 9.48 -31.63 6.79
CA LEU A 462 9.43 -31.01 8.11
C LEU A 462 8.17 -31.40 8.86
N THR A 463 8.27 -31.40 10.18
CA THR A 463 7.14 -31.56 11.09
C THR A 463 7.23 -30.53 12.21
N GLN A 464 6.14 -30.33 12.94
CA GLN A 464 6.03 -29.38 14.04
C GLN A 464 5.19 -30.00 15.15
N LEU A 465 5.00 -29.27 16.25
CA LEU A 465 3.99 -29.64 17.24
C LEU A 465 2.59 -29.70 16.61
N MET A 466 1.75 -30.59 17.13
CA MET A 466 0.34 -30.66 16.72
C MET A 466 -0.34 -29.32 16.97
N ASP A 467 -0.73 -28.62 15.91
CA ASP A 467 -1.24 -27.25 15.91
C ASP A 467 -2.70 -27.14 15.44
N VAL A 468 -3.32 -28.27 15.08
CA VAL A 468 -4.70 -28.30 14.61
C VAL A 468 -5.65 -28.00 15.79
N PRO A 469 -6.36 -26.85 15.80
CA PRO A 469 -7.28 -26.51 16.87
C PRO A 469 -8.42 -27.54 16.96
N GLY A 470 -8.83 -27.85 18.20
CA GLY A 470 -9.83 -28.87 18.47
C GLY A 470 -9.33 -30.32 18.36
N ASN A 471 -8.06 -30.54 17.96
CA ASN A 471 -7.46 -31.87 18.05
C ASN A 471 -7.17 -32.21 19.52
N VAL A 472 -7.55 -33.42 19.96
CA VAL A 472 -7.29 -33.90 21.33
C VAL A 472 -5.79 -33.98 21.69
N GLN A 473 -4.92 -34.00 20.67
CA GLN A 473 -3.47 -34.04 20.78
C GLN A 473 -2.81 -32.67 20.60
N LEU A 474 -3.59 -31.59 20.51
CA LEU A 474 -3.09 -30.22 20.36
C LEU A 474 -1.96 -29.96 21.37
N SER A 475 -0.80 -29.58 20.87
CA SER A 475 0.41 -29.37 21.68
C SER A 475 1.02 -28.00 21.43
N CYS A 476 0.92 -27.48 20.20
CA CYS A 476 1.25 -26.10 19.88
C CYS A 476 0.25 -25.16 20.59
N GLY A 477 0.75 -24.19 21.35
CA GLY A 477 -0.03 -23.28 22.20
C GLY A 477 -0.67 -23.95 23.44
N ALA A 478 -0.50 -25.26 23.62
CA ALA A 478 -1.14 -25.98 24.72
C ALA A 478 -0.40 -25.73 26.05
N THR A 479 -1.15 -25.77 27.14
CA THR A 479 -0.60 -25.81 28.50
C THR A 479 -0.79 -27.19 29.09
N ARG A 480 0.29 -27.84 29.54
CA ARG A 480 0.21 -29.19 30.15
C ARG A 480 0.97 -29.26 31.47
N ALA A 481 0.45 -30.04 32.41
CA ALA A 481 1.17 -30.32 33.65
C ALA A 481 2.41 -31.19 33.39
N ILE A 482 3.33 -31.18 34.35
CA ILE A 482 4.52 -32.05 34.32
C ILE A 482 4.11 -33.46 34.72
N GLY A 483 4.38 -34.46 33.86
CA GLY A 483 4.14 -35.85 34.20
C GLY A 483 4.23 -36.81 33.01
N THR A 484 3.92 -38.09 33.27
CA THR A 484 3.98 -39.18 32.28
C THR A 484 2.62 -39.62 31.74
N GLY A 485 1.52 -39.20 32.37
CA GLY A 485 0.16 -39.54 31.94
C GLY A 485 -0.19 -38.98 30.57
N GLY A 486 -1.18 -39.58 29.90
CA GLY A 486 -1.59 -39.21 28.53
C GLY A 486 -1.92 -37.73 28.32
N ALA A 487 -2.49 -37.06 29.33
CA ALA A 487 -2.78 -35.62 29.30
C ALA A 487 -1.53 -34.73 29.35
N ASN A 488 -0.37 -35.29 29.70
CA ASN A 488 0.91 -34.59 29.84
C ASN A 488 1.86 -34.90 28.67
N LEU A 489 1.34 -35.45 27.57
CA LEU A 489 2.14 -35.77 26.40
C LEU A 489 2.18 -34.59 25.42
N VAL A 490 3.36 -34.33 24.87
CA VAL A 490 3.61 -33.35 23.81
C VAL A 490 3.68 -34.10 22.48
N HIS A 491 2.76 -33.80 21.57
CA HIS A 491 2.59 -34.51 20.30
C HIS A 491 3.14 -33.71 19.12
N ALA A 492 3.86 -34.40 18.25
CA ALA A 492 4.24 -33.95 16.93
C ALA A 492 3.13 -34.21 15.92
N ARG A 493 3.18 -33.51 14.80
CA ARG A 493 2.34 -33.80 13.63
C ARG A 493 2.95 -34.97 12.84
N PRO A 494 2.21 -36.08 12.61
CA PRO A 494 2.75 -37.19 11.84
C PRO A 494 3.05 -36.80 10.39
N VAL A 495 4.18 -37.29 9.85
CA VAL A 495 4.62 -37.00 8.47
C VAL A 495 5.06 -38.26 7.72
N ASN A 496 4.98 -38.22 6.40
CA ASN A 496 5.39 -39.30 5.51
C ASN A 496 6.49 -38.82 4.55
N ARG A 497 7.60 -39.56 4.48
CA ARG A 497 8.63 -39.41 3.46
C ARG A 497 8.16 -40.07 2.19
N TYR A 498 8.45 -39.47 1.04
CA TYR A 498 8.25 -40.11 -0.25
C TYR A 498 9.57 -40.24 -0.97
N LEU A 499 10.00 -41.48 -1.21
CA LEU A 499 11.28 -41.79 -1.86
C LEU A 499 11.03 -42.92 -2.87
N GLY A 500 11.47 -42.74 -4.12
CA GLY A 500 11.34 -43.77 -5.15
C GLY A 500 9.89 -44.20 -5.45
N GLY A 501 8.91 -43.29 -5.32
CA GLY A 501 7.49 -43.60 -5.55
C GLY A 501 6.75 -44.19 -4.35
N VAL A 502 7.43 -44.39 -3.20
CA VAL A 502 6.87 -45.04 -2.01
C VAL A 502 6.69 -44.03 -0.88
N SER A 503 5.47 -43.97 -0.33
CA SER A 503 5.16 -43.19 0.87
C SER A 503 5.43 -44.02 2.13
N THR A 504 6.35 -43.55 2.98
CA THR A 504 6.76 -44.21 4.22
C THR A 504 6.49 -43.29 5.41
N PRO A 505 5.70 -43.70 6.42
CA PRO A 505 5.49 -42.89 7.62
C PRO A 505 6.75 -42.80 8.46
N ALA A 506 6.93 -41.65 9.12
CA ALA A 506 7.99 -41.49 10.11
C ALA A 506 7.73 -42.40 11.31
N ASN A 507 8.80 -43.04 11.79
CA ASN A 507 8.76 -44.01 12.88
C ASN A 507 9.37 -43.47 14.18
N LYS A 508 9.95 -42.27 14.17
CA LYS A 508 10.49 -41.63 15.38
C LYS A 508 10.51 -40.12 15.22
N TYR A 509 10.43 -39.41 16.34
CA TYR A 509 10.38 -37.95 16.40
C TYR A 509 11.30 -37.44 17.48
N GLN A 510 11.82 -36.25 17.27
CA GLN A 510 12.69 -35.57 18.20
C GLN A 510 12.18 -34.15 18.41
N PHE A 511 12.11 -33.73 19.66
CA PHE A 511 11.52 -32.49 20.14
C PHE A 511 12.60 -31.69 20.83
N ARG A 512 12.94 -30.53 20.30
CA ARG A 512 13.87 -29.59 20.92
C ARG A 512 13.08 -28.55 21.69
N PHE A 513 13.37 -28.39 22.98
CA PHE A 513 12.73 -27.42 23.86
C PHE A 513 13.74 -26.32 24.17
N ARG A 514 13.37 -25.06 23.89
CA ARG A 514 14.22 -23.90 24.13
C ARG A 514 13.54 -22.83 24.96
N ILE A 515 14.34 -22.12 25.75
CA ILE A 515 14.00 -20.83 26.34
C ILE A 515 15.23 -19.96 26.14
N GLU A 516 15.22 -19.12 25.11
CA GLU A 516 16.41 -18.35 24.71
C GLU A 516 16.87 -17.42 25.84
N ALA A 517 15.93 -16.73 26.50
CA ALA A 517 16.21 -15.82 27.61
C ALA A 517 16.83 -16.52 28.85
N GLU A 518 16.67 -17.83 28.98
CA GLU A 518 17.19 -18.62 30.11
C GLU A 518 18.32 -19.57 29.68
N PHE A 519 18.78 -19.49 28.43
CA PHE A 519 19.77 -20.39 27.83
C PHE A 519 19.42 -21.88 27.99
N VAL A 520 18.12 -22.21 28.03
CA VAL A 520 17.66 -23.60 28.07
C VAL A 520 17.57 -24.11 26.65
N ASP A 521 18.28 -25.19 26.33
CA ASP A 521 18.17 -25.90 25.05
C ASP A 521 18.49 -27.38 25.26
N PHE A 522 17.48 -28.23 25.12
CA PHE A 522 17.68 -29.66 25.17
C PHE A 522 16.66 -30.37 24.30
N THR A 523 16.89 -31.66 24.09
CA THR A 523 16.12 -32.43 23.13
C THR A 523 15.60 -33.72 23.75
N LYS A 524 14.32 -34.03 23.53
CA LYS A 524 13.68 -35.29 23.90
C LYS A 524 13.32 -36.08 22.65
N THR A 525 13.54 -37.39 22.70
CA THR A 525 13.29 -38.30 21.57
C THR A 525 12.15 -39.24 21.91
N SER A 526 11.22 -39.42 20.98
CA SER A 526 10.10 -40.35 21.15
C SER A 526 10.56 -41.81 21.08
N ALA A 527 9.75 -42.72 21.63
CA ALA A 527 9.92 -44.14 21.37
C ALA A 527 9.57 -44.48 19.91
N THR A 528 10.08 -45.59 19.41
CA THR A 528 9.76 -46.07 18.06
C THR A 528 8.26 -46.28 17.87
N GLY A 529 7.73 -45.77 16.77
CA GLY A 529 6.30 -45.77 16.44
C GLY A 529 5.47 -44.69 17.14
N GLN A 530 6.07 -43.89 18.02
CA GLN A 530 5.38 -42.82 18.74
C GLN A 530 5.76 -41.45 18.16
N TYR A 531 4.78 -40.56 18.09
CA TYR A 531 4.94 -39.16 17.70
C TYR A 531 4.77 -38.22 18.89
N TRP A 532 5.12 -38.67 20.09
CA TRP A 532 4.99 -37.86 21.30
C TRP A 532 6.10 -38.13 22.32
N VAL A 533 6.28 -37.19 23.24
CA VAL A 533 7.14 -37.30 24.43
C VAL A 533 6.35 -36.86 25.67
N ASN A 534 6.76 -37.30 26.86
CA ASN A 534 6.21 -36.79 28.11
C ASN A 534 6.83 -35.43 28.50
N THR A 535 6.22 -34.71 29.43
CA THR A 535 6.72 -33.42 29.95
C THR A 535 7.69 -33.55 31.13
N VAL A 536 8.07 -34.78 31.54
CA VAL A 536 9.02 -34.97 32.66
C VAL A 536 10.37 -34.33 32.33
N GLY A 537 10.94 -33.56 33.25
CA GLY A 537 12.20 -32.84 33.02
C GLY A 537 12.04 -31.49 32.34
N LEU A 538 10.81 -31.07 31.98
CA LEU A 538 10.52 -29.66 31.74
C LEU A 538 10.27 -28.96 33.08
N ALA A 539 10.68 -27.70 33.20
CA ALA A 539 10.39 -26.88 34.36
C ALA A 539 8.92 -26.42 34.34
N PRO A 540 8.23 -26.35 35.50
CA PRO A 540 6.86 -25.84 35.58
C PRO A 540 6.80 -24.31 35.39
N CYS A 541 5.64 -23.78 35.01
CA CYS A 541 5.42 -22.34 34.75
C CYS A 541 6.36 -21.75 33.67
N LYS A 542 6.77 -22.54 32.68
CA LYS A 542 7.66 -22.09 31.62
C LYS A 542 6.99 -22.15 30.25
N GLN A 543 7.33 -21.17 29.43
CA GLN A 543 7.02 -21.14 28.02
C GLN A 543 8.25 -21.62 27.27
N TYR A 544 8.08 -22.66 26.45
CA TYR A 544 9.13 -23.24 25.63
C TYR A 544 8.85 -22.97 24.16
N ASP A 545 9.89 -22.59 23.43
CA ASP A 545 9.92 -22.68 21.98
C ASP A 545 10.31 -24.09 21.57
N VAL A 546 9.36 -24.78 20.94
CA VAL A 546 9.52 -26.20 20.60
C VAL A 546 9.61 -26.40 19.10
N GLU A 547 10.67 -27.05 18.68
CA GLU A 547 10.86 -27.49 17.30
C GLU A 547 10.83 -29.01 17.22
N VAL A 548 10.36 -29.56 16.10
CA VAL A 548 10.25 -31.00 15.91
C VAL A 548 10.92 -31.43 14.61
N ARG A 549 11.55 -32.61 14.62
CA ARG A 549 12.01 -33.28 13.41
C ARG A 549 11.67 -34.77 13.42
N ALA A 550 11.51 -35.34 12.24
CA ALA A 550 11.11 -36.73 12.03
C ALA A 550 12.29 -37.59 11.59
N SER A 551 12.20 -38.89 11.88
CA SER A 551 13.10 -39.94 11.39
C SER A 551 12.30 -41.09 10.78
N PHE A 552 12.90 -41.72 9.77
CA PHE A 552 12.33 -42.83 9.01
C PHE A 552 13.14 -44.12 9.14
N ASP A 553 14.16 -44.13 9.99
CA ASP A 553 15.10 -45.24 10.20
C ASP A 553 15.36 -45.50 11.70
N ASN A 554 14.34 -45.27 12.54
CA ASN A 554 14.37 -45.47 13.99
C ASN A 554 15.34 -44.54 14.75
N GLY A 555 15.63 -43.36 14.19
CA GLY A 555 16.45 -42.33 14.81
C GLY A 555 17.94 -42.44 14.51
N VAL A 556 18.33 -43.22 13.50
CA VAL A 556 19.73 -43.28 13.01
C VAL A 556 20.03 -42.00 12.25
N THR A 557 19.15 -41.61 11.34
CA THR A 557 19.17 -40.31 10.68
C THR A 557 17.92 -39.53 11.01
N TRP A 558 18.09 -38.22 11.12
CA TRP A 558 17.00 -37.27 11.26
C TRP A 558 16.83 -36.57 9.94
N CYS A 559 15.60 -36.14 9.65
CA CYS A 559 15.35 -35.36 8.45
C CYS A 559 16.05 -34.00 8.54
N ASN A 560 17.29 -33.96 8.05
CA ASN A 560 18.17 -32.79 7.95
C ASN A 560 18.94 -32.78 6.61
N THR A 561 18.81 -33.81 5.77
CA THR A 561 19.56 -33.97 4.52
C THR A 561 19.28 -32.84 3.52
N TYR A 562 18.07 -32.28 3.54
CA TYR A 562 17.75 -31.09 2.76
C TYR A 562 18.60 -29.87 3.18
N ALA A 563 18.97 -29.76 4.46
CA ALA A 563 19.90 -28.73 4.93
C ALA A 563 21.35 -28.98 4.49
N ALA A 564 21.72 -30.23 4.20
CA ALA A 564 23.03 -30.54 3.61
C ALA A 564 23.10 -30.13 2.12
N ALA A 565 21.97 -30.20 1.39
CA ALA A 565 21.86 -29.74 0.00
C ALA A 565 21.62 -28.22 -0.11
N ASN A 566 21.03 -27.62 0.92
CA ASN A 566 20.84 -26.18 1.06
C ASN A 566 21.23 -25.77 2.48
N PRO A 567 22.42 -25.19 2.72
CA PRO A 567 22.92 -24.85 4.06
C PRO A 567 22.01 -23.87 4.82
N TYR A 568 21.07 -23.23 4.13
CA TYR A 568 20.14 -22.24 4.68
C TYR A 568 18.77 -22.83 5.01
N ALA A 569 18.54 -24.11 4.71
CA ALA A 569 17.28 -24.74 5.03
C ALA A 569 17.19 -25.08 6.52
N PRO A 570 16.03 -24.86 7.15
CA PRO A 570 15.88 -25.10 8.58
C PRO A 570 16.03 -26.60 8.87
N LEU A 571 16.91 -26.89 9.85
CA LEU A 571 17.24 -28.23 10.35
C LEU A 571 16.12 -28.85 11.19
N TRP A 572 15.22 -28.02 11.68
CA TRP A 572 14.04 -28.39 12.42
C TRP A 572 12.81 -27.83 11.71
N GLY A 573 11.62 -28.35 12.00
CA GLY A 573 10.41 -27.71 11.51
C GLY A 573 10.06 -26.45 12.29
N ARG A 574 8.88 -25.91 12.03
CA ARG A 574 8.43 -24.63 12.58
C ARG A 574 8.42 -24.66 14.11
N THR A 575 8.98 -23.61 14.71
CA THR A 575 8.90 -23.34 16.14
C THR A 575 7.45 -23.10 16.53
N CYS A 576 7.02 -23.76 17.60
CA CYS A 576 5.78 -23.39 18.27
C CYS A 576 5.97 -23.31 19.78
N VAL A 577 5.27 -22.35 20.37
CA VAL A 577 5.14 -22.17 21.81
C VAL A 577 4.45 -23.38 22.45
N PHE A 578 5.01 -23.85 23.56
CA PHE A 578 4.41 -24.84 24.44
C PHE A 578 4.54 -24.39 25.90
N ASN A 579 3.47 -24.48 26.67
CA ASN A 579 3.44 -24.03 28.05
C ASN A 579 3.41 -25.20 29.03
N THR A 580 4.19 -25.13 30.08
CA THR A 580 4.05 -26.02 31.23
C THR A 580 3.18 -25.36 32.29
N ALA A 581 2.18 -26.09 32.77
CA ALA A 581 1.30 -25.60 33.81
C ALA A 581 2.12 -25.30 35.07
N CYS A 582 1.78 -24.21 35.74
CA CYS A 582 2.18 -24.04 37.13
C CYS A 582 1.61 -25.18 37.95
N ALA A 583 2.42 -25.74 38.85
CA ALA A 583 1.94 -26.72 39.79
C ALA A 583 0.95 -26.04 40.75
N VAL A 584 -0.34 -26.03 40.41
CA VAL A 584 -1.41 -25.62 41.31
C VAL A 584 -1.78 -26.84 42.15
N GLY A 585 -1.60 -26.71 43.47
CA GLY A 585 -1.62 -27.80 44.43
C GLY A 585 -2.85 -28.71 44.35
N GLY A 586 -2.57 -30.00 44.17
CA GLY A 586 -3.41 -31.11 44.56
C GLY A 586 -2.58 -32.09 45.39
N GLY A 587 -2.33 -31.74 46.65
CA GLY A 587 -1.93 -32.67 47.71
C GLY A 587 -0.77 -33.63 47.45
N ASN A 588 0.44 -33.11 47.24
CA ASN A 588 1.59 -33.64 47.97
C ASN A 588 2.68 -32.56 48.01
N GLN A 589 2.99 -32.12 49.23
CA GLN A 589 3.91 -31.03 49.53
C GLN A 589 5.31 -31.40 49.04
N ASN A 590 5.83 -30.66 48.06
CA ASN A 590 7.27 -30.40 47.92
C ASN A 590 7.43 -29.04 47.26
N LEU A 591 7.59 -28.03 48.11
CA LEU A 591 7.96 -26.65 47.78
C LEU A 591 9.29 -26.67 47.02
N ALA A 592 9.31 -26.16 45.79
CA ALA A 592 10.52 -25.71 45.13
C ALA A 592 10.41 -24.20 44.92
N ALA A 593 11.04 -23.44 45.81
CA ALA A 593 11.24 -22.01 45.68
C ALA A 593 12.63 -21.75 45.10
N THR A 594 12.66 -21.03 43.98
CA THR A 594 13.65 -20.01 43.58
C THR A 594 15.07 -20.16 44.15
N GLY A 595 16.01 -20.59 43.30
CA GLY A 595 17.45 -20.45 43.49
C GLY A 595 18.07 -19.74 42.27
N SER A 596 18.81 -18.67 42.54
CA SER A 596 19.48 -17.77 41.60
C SER A 596 20.45 -18.46 40.63
N ALA A 597 20.57 -17.89 39.42
CA ALA A 597 21.65 -18.13 38.47
C ALA A 597 23.04 -17.98 39.12
N GLY A 598 24.01 -18.84 38.74
CA GLY A 598 25.42 -18.65 39.13
C GLY A 598 26.44 -19.73 38.71
N SER A 599 27.03 -19.57 37.51
CA SER A 599 28.41 -19.98 37.12
C SER A 599 28.73 -21.48 36.86
N PRO A 600 29.56 -21.83 35.85
CA PRO A 600 29.94 -23.22 35.56
C PRO A 600 30.75 -23.85 36.72
N GLY A 601 30.37 -25.07 37.11
CA GLY A 601 30.96 -25.82 38.22
C GLY A 601 30.19 -25.74 39.56
N GLN A 602 28.92 -25.31 39.54
CA GLN A 602 28.13 -25.16 40.77
C GLN A 602 27.65 -26.52 41.33
N LEU A 603 27.83 -26.70 42.65
CA LEU A 603 27.28 -27.81 43.43
C LEU A 603 25.86 -27.47 43.86
N SER A 604 24.89 -28.35 43.57
CA SER A 604 23.50 -28.22 44.04
C SER A 604 23.12 -29.37 44.96
N LEU A 605 22.54 -29.04 46.12
CA LEU A 605 22.01 -30.00 47.12
C LEU A 605 20.52 -29.74 47.37
N TYR A 606 19.65 -30.73 47.14
CA TYR A 606 18.21 -30.62 47.41
C TYR A 606 17.60 -31.95 47.87
N PRO A 607 16.50 -31.97 48.63
CA PRO A 607 15.91 -30.83 49.32
C PRO A 607 16.81 -30.36 50.45
N ASN A 608 16.86 -29.04 50.64
CA ASN A 608 17.61 -28.38 51.70
C ASN A 608 16.84 -27.11 52.12
N PRO A 609 16.17 -27.07 53.27
CA PRO A 609 16.22 -28.06 54.36
C PRO A 609 15.70 -29.46 53.99
N ASN A 610 16.29 -30.48 54.60
CA ASN A 610 16.04 -31.90 54.36
C ASN A 610 15.41 -32.55 55.61
N ASN A 611 14.62 -33.62 55.44
CA ASN A 611 14.02 -34.39 56.53
C ASN A 611 14.93 -35.52 57.07
N GLY A 612 16.17 -35.60 56.58
CA GLY A 612 17.15 -36.61 57.01
C GLY A 612 17.04 -37.94 56.25
N GLU A 613 16.19 -38.07 55.24
CA GLU A 613 16.03 -39.30 54.46
C GLU A 613 16.97 -39.36 53.26
N GLN A 614 16.75 -38.53 52.24
CA GLN A 614 17.51 -38.57 50.99
C GLN A 614 17.90 -37.17 50.53
N LEU A 615 19.13 -37.05 50.03
CA LEU A 615 19.71 -35.80 49.53
C LEU A 615 20.14 -36.00 48.08
N PHE A 616 19.54 -35.26 47.16
CA PHE A 616 19.99 -35.15 45.77
C PHE A 616 21.18 -34.22 45.66
N LEU A 617 22.15 -34.65 44.88
CA LEU A 617 23.43 -33.99 44.68
C LEU A 617 23.70 -33.92 43.17
N SER A 618 23.82 -32.69 42.65
CA SER A 618 24.18 -32.39 41.26
C SER A 618 25.46 -31.58 41.17
N ILE A 619 26.37 -31.98 40.28
CA ILE A 619 27.58 -31.25 39.90
C ILE A 619 27.62 -31.20 38.37
N ASP A 620 27.52 -29.99 37.84
CA ASP A 620 27.26 -29.75 36.42
C ASP A 620 28.54 -29.67 35.55
N LEU A 621 29.73 -29.87 36.13
CA LEU A 621 30.99 -29.97 35.37
C LEU A 621 32.11 -30.58 36.22
N VAL A 622 32.43 -31.85 36.00
CA VAL A 622 33.58 -32.53 36.62
C VAL A 622 34.72 -32.64 35.61
N LYS A 623 35.93 -32.23 36.01
CA LYS A 623 37.12 -32.21 35.16
C LYS A 623 37.43 -33.59 34.56
N GLU A 624 37.85 -33.61 33.30
CA GLU A 624 38.21 -34.81 32.56
C GLU A 624 39.31 -35.61 33.29
N GLY A 625 39.07 -36.92 33.50
CA GLY A 625 39.98 -37.83 34.22
C GLY A 625 39.60 -38.13 35.67
N VAL A 626 38.57 -37.51 36.23
CA VAL A 626 38.05 -37.83 37.58
C VAL A 626 36.93 -38.88 37.48
N GLU A 627 37.22 -40.11 37.92
CA GLU A 627 36.26 -41.24 37.84
C GLU A 627 35.33 -41.34 39.07
N LYS A 628 35.72 -40.76 40.21
CA LYS A 628 34.97 -40.84 41.47
C LYS A 628 35.06 -39.53 42.25
N VAL A 629 33.99 -39.21 42.96
CA VAL A 629 33.86 -38.05 43.85
C VAL A 629 33.59 -38.54 45.27
N ASN A 630 34.24 -37.92 46.25
CA ASN A 630 34.02 -38.20 47.67
C ASN A 630 33.11 -37.13 48.27
N VAL A 631 32.14 -37.56 49.06
CA VAL A 631 31.18 -36.71 49.77
C VAL A 631 31.32 -36.99 51.26
N ASP A 632 31.78 -36.00 52.02
CA ASP A 632 31.90 -36.04 53.48
C ASP A 632 30.92 -35.03 54.10
N ILE A 633 30.10 -35.47 55.06
CA ILE A 633 29.19 -34.59 55.82
C ILE A 633 29.75 -34.39 57.22
N PHE A 634 29.85 -33.14 57.67
CA PHE A 634 30.34 -32.74 58.98
C PHE A 634 29.24 -32.06 59.80
N ASP A 635 29.21 -32.31 61.10
CA ASP A 635 28.36 -31.55 62.02
C ASP A 635 28.93 -30.14 62.30
N SER A 636 28.15 -29.31 62.99
CA SER A 636 28.56 -27.94 63.39
C SER A 636 29.82 -27.83 64.26
N PHE A 637 30.33 -28.95 64.81
CA PHE A 637 31.58 -29.01 65.58
C PHE A 637 32.74 -29.60 64.76
N GLY A 638 32.54 -29.86 63.47
CA GLY A 638 33.55 -30.38 62.55
C GLY A 638 33.76 -31.90 62.63
N LYS A 639 32.90 -32.64 63.33
CA LYS A 639 32.95 -34.11 63.37
C LYS A 639 32.28 -34.67 62.12
N ARG A 640 32.97 -35.55 61.39
CA ARG A 640 32.41 -36.23 60.22
C ARG A 640 31.32 -37.23 60.64
N VAL A 641 30.13 -37.09 60.08
CA VAL A 641 28.92 -37.87 60.38
C VAL A 641 28.50 -38.81 59.25
N ASN A 642 28.88 -38.54 58.00
CA ASN A 642 28.64 -39.43 56.86
C ASN A 642 29.80 -39.29 55.86
N ALA A 643 30.15 -40.38 55.17
CA ALA A 643 31.13 -40.39 54.09
C ALA A 643 30.66 -41.36 52.99
N SER A 644 30.62 -40.90 51.74
CA SER A 644 30.18 -41.68 50.58
C SER A 644 31.04 -41.37 49.36
N THR A 645 31.21 -42.36 48.49
CA THR A 645 31.94 -42.19 47.21
C THR A 645 31.00 -42.49 46.06
N ILE A 646 30.93 -41.57 45.10
CA ILE A 646 30.01 -41.61 43.96
C ILE A 646 30.83 -41.69 42.67
N ALA A 647 30.41 -42.53 41.72
CA ALA A 647 31.04 -42.60 40.40
C ALA A 647 30.60 -41.42 39.53
N VAL A 648 31.53 -40.85 38.76
CA VAL A 648 31.25 -39.80 37.78
C VAL A 648 30.78 -40.44 36.47
N ASN A 649 29.71 -39.91 35.88
CA ASN A 649 29.18 -40.43 34.63
C ASN A 649 29.19 -39.33 33.56
N GLU A 650 29.99 -39.53 32.51
CA GLU A 650 30.12 -38.61 31.36
C GLU A 650 30.46 -37.15 31.75
N GLY A 651 31.22 -36.94 32.82
CA GLY A 651 31.67 -35.59 33.26
C GLY A 651 30.68 -34.86 34.18
N PHE A 652 29.62 -35.52 34.62
CA PHE A 652 28.63 -34.98 35.57
C PHE A 652 28.43 -35.96 36.74
N VAL A 653 27.99 -35.43 37.88
CA VAL A 653 27.51 -36.24 39.00
C VAL A 653 26.09 -35.82 39.31
N ASN A 654 25.13 -36.70 39.07
CA ASN A 654 23.74 -36.50 39.45
C ASN A 654 23.23 -37.77 40.13
N THR A 655 23.14 -37.75 41.45
CA THR A 655 22.76 -38.93 42.24
C THR A 655 21.99 -38.57 43.49
N THR A 656 21.34 -39.58 44.06
CA THR A 656 20.65 -39.49 45.35
C THR A 656 21.50 -40.16 46.42
N LEU A 657 21.88 -39.40 47.44
CA LEU A 657 22.54 -39.88 48.64
C LEU A 657 21.50 -40.24 49.70
N ASP A 658 21.57 -41.47 50.21
CA ASP A 658 20.71 -41.91 51.32
C ASP A 658 21.36 -41.54 52.67
N LEU A 659 20.66 -40.71 53.45
CA LEU A 659 21.08 -40.26 54.78
C LEU A 659 20.58 -41.20 55.90
N ASN A 660 19.78 -42.21 55.55
CA ASN A 660 19.26 -43.28 56.41
C ASN A 660 18.47 -42.78 57.65
N GLY A 661 17.94 -41.55 57.65
CA GLY A 661 17.21 -40.99 58.79
C GLY A 661 18.07 -40.78 60.04
N SER A 662 19.39 -40.89 59.92
CA SER A 662 20.32 -41.00 61.06
C SER A 662 20.89 -39.67 61.54
N LEU A 663 20.69 -38.60 60.77
CA LEU A 663 21.15 -37.25 61.11
C LEU A 663 20.10 -36.54 61.97
N ALA A 664 20.51 -36.04 63.14
CA ALA A 664 19.65 -35.25 64.01
C ALA A 664 19.31 -33.90 63.36
N ALA A 665 18.20 -33.28 63.79
CA ALA A 665 17.87 -31.93 63.35
C ALA A 665 19.01 -30.95 63.70
N GLY A 666 19.50 -30.21 62.72
CA GLY A 666 20.69 -29.37 62.88
C GLY A 666 21.31 -28.92 61.58
N MET A 667 22.39 -28.14 61.72
CA MET A 667 23.17 -27.60 60.61
C MET A 667 24.39 -28.50 60.36
N TYR A 668 24.61 -28.85 59.10
CA TYR A 668 25.70 -29.68 58.62
C TYR A 668 26.43 -28.99 57.47
N ILE A 669 27.69 -29.35 57.28
CA ILE A 669 28.51 -28.92 56.15
C ILE A 669 28.80 -30.15 55.30
N VAL A 670 28.43 -30.10 54.02
CA VAL A 670 28.73 -31.14 53.05
C VAL A 670 29.96 -30.69 52.27
N ASN A 671 31.03 -31.47 52.35
CA ASN A 671 32.24 -31.26 51.60
C ASN A 671 32.35 -32.32 50.51
N ILE A 672 32.66 -31.90 49.30
CA ILE A 672 32.74 -32.77 48.14
C ILE A 672 34.06 -32.56 47.45
N THR A 673 34.83 -33.63 47.27
CA THR A 673 36.14 -33.58 46.61
C THR A 673 36.11 -34.37 45.32
N ALA A 674 36.39 -33.69 44.20
CA ALA A 674 36.44 -34.23 42.85
C ALA A 674 37.83 -33.96 42.25
N GLY A 675 38.76 -34.90 42.39
CA GLY A 675 40.16 -34.68 42.02
C GLY A 675 40.82 -33.61 42.91
N ASP A 676 41.28 -32.51 42.31
CA ASP A 676 41.87 -31.36 43.02
C ASP A 676 40.81 -30.32 43.46
N ASP A 677 39.58 -30.42 42.92
CA ASP A 677 38.51 -29.46 43.19
C ASP A 677 37.72 -29.88 44.44
N THR A 678 37.43 -28.90 45.30
CA THR A 678 36.66 -29.09 46.54
C THR A 678 35.49 -28.12 46.58
N TYR A 679 34.29 -28.66 46.76
CA TYR A 679 33.03 -27.92 46.85
C TYR A 679 32.46 -28.07 48.25
N THR A 680 31.96 -26.99 48.82
CA THR A 680 31.38 -27.01 50.17
C THR A 680 30.01 -26.38 50.13
N GLU A 681 29.02 -27.11 50.60
CA GLU A 681 27.64 -26.62 50.68
C GLU A 681 27.02 -26.90 52.06
N ARG A 682 26.09 -26.04 52.43
CA ARG A 682 25.44 -26.09 53.74
C ARG A 682 24.20 -26.97 53.66
N LEU A 683 24.06 -27.96 54.54
CA LEU A 683 22.88 -28.82 54.65
C LEU A 683 22.15 -28.57 55.97
N VAL A 684 20.84 -28.38 55.92
CA VAL A 684 19.98 -28.20 57.10
C VAL A 684 19.08 -29.43 57.24
N ILE A 685 19.13 -30.12 58.38
CA ILE A 685 18.19 -31.19 58.71
C ILE A 685 17.11 -30.64 59.64
N GLN A 686 15.84 -30.82 59.28
CA GLN A 686 14.66 -30.47 60.08
C GLN A 686 13.88 -31.72 60.46
N PRO A 687 13.23 -31.74 61.64
CA PRO A 687 12.48 -32.89 62.14
C PRO A 687 11.20 -33.19 61.35
#